data_AF-A0A6G1DEZ3-F1
#
_entry.id   AF-A0A6G1DEZ3-F1
#
_cell.length_a   1.000
_cell.length_b   1.000
_cell.length_c   1.000
_cell.angle_alpha   90.00
_cell.angle_beta   90.00
_cell.angle_gamma   90.00
#
_symmetry.space_group_name_H-M   'P 1'
#
loop_
_entity.id
_entity.type
_entity.pdbx_description
1 polymer ?
#
loop_
_entity_poly.entity_id
_entity_poly.type
_entity_poly.pdbx_seq_one_letter_code
_entity_poly.pdbx_strand_id
1 'polypeptide(L)'
;MRALERLASWPTPTPPPPAGKAAATERPRPRPCQPPSTSSSSSSSASASAALSKPAAAGDGAGARVYPLRDFPGREAAALSGAFRDNVRWLLRQWGGASPSAAAAEAAGGPGSSSSAWRALLSDDRTGALVPIFAVEELAASSSAPLCDYCRWAGWSHHWVSKRKYHFIIPAAADWDSQLGADVILGRNDHLLHGLIHSNGFGHLVMLRGRDGGSTALSGHDIMDIWDRLCSTLRARAVSVVDFSQKRSLDLCLLLSVAQGETWFTRWGYCLARGCFSVSTSTYAASVEALAALPVDYLRSRHVRRVITIYRRLSNKPLVTVREFLRCLLDWKHLEPPLSFPPVKTCTQLRFMLPKLSVLKRHRQQPCQRFEDVVDLLQCRWSKKRLLNAAEVVVDRLLEHGNGAEMTRQAVRDAARGAIGDTGLLDFVIKSVGDTIVGNYIVRRVPDAETRVLHFSLEEYEEPIPAPLDVEVECAPSLPVVRWPSTVEVERDLRAVYRAMVEACSEAAQTVLDCKHWVKWWGLGDESDDQLRFFVEWQPQPWESAELIRPMPPGEIVVVPLHASMGELLVESEHALQDTYCIFEEFQAEALHGIAGEKWDPVMLGGAESGDTISVCGNGADMETELRCQGGLNLWEVRCVCGTQDDDGERMVACDACNVWHHTRCVGIADSEPVPPLFLCVLCGGALMAAGQINS
;
A
#
# COMPACT_ATOMS: atom_id res chain seq x y z
N MET A 1 -27.84 14.73 -13.75
CA MET A 1 -28.04 15.00 -12.30
C MET A 1 -28.72 13.84 -11.56
N ARG A 2 -29.63 13.06 -12.18
CA ARG A 2 -30.20 11.84 -11.57
C ARG A 2 -29.31 10.57 -11.70
N ALA A 3 -28.34 10.57 -12.62
CA ALA A 3 -27.32 9.50 -12.76
C ALA A 3 -26.24 9.50 -11.65
N LEU A 4 -26.07 10.62 -10.91
CA LEU A 4 -25.18 10.70 -9.75
C LEU A 4 -25.84 10.19 -8.45
N GLU A 5 -27.18 10.12 -8.40
CA GLU A 5 -27.92 9.72 -7.19
C GLU A 5 -28.14 8.19 -7.10
N ARG A 6 -27.90 7.42 -8.17
CA ARG A 6 -28.12 5.96 -8.18
C ARG A 6 -26.86 5.10 -8.10
N LEU A 7 -25.67 5.70 -8.18
CA LEU A 7 -24.42 5.09 -7.71
C LEU A 7 -24.34 5.04 -6.16
N ALA A 8 -25.30 5.64 -5.45
CA ALA A 8 -25.38 5.69 -4.00
C ALA A 8 -26.03 4.45 -3.33
N SER A 9 -26.40 3.41 -4.10
CA SER A 9 -26.97 2.16 -3.57
C SER A 9 -25.92 1.13 -3.10
N TRP A 10 -24.62 1.43 -3.23
CA TRP A 10 -23.54 0.73 -2.52
C TRP A 10 -22.79 1.69 -1.59
N PRO A 11 -22.37 1.25 -0.39
CA PRO A 11 -21.96 2.16 0.68
C PRO A 11 -20.58 2.78 0.40
N THR A 12 -20.55 3.92 -0.27
CA THR A 12 -19.42 4.85 -0.21
C THR A 12 -19.53 5.72 1.05
N PRO A 13 -18.50 5.79 1.91
CA PRO A 13 -18.50 6.76 3.00
C PRO A 13 -18.35 8.18 2.45
N THR A 14 -19.18 9.08 2.97
CA THR A 14 -19.13 10.51 2.68
C THR A 14 -17.79 11.11 3.16
N PRO A 15 -17.18 12.02 2.38
CA PRO A 15 -16.01 12.76 2.84
C PRO A 15 -16.39 13.66 4.03
N PRO A 16 -15.48 13.91 4.99
CA PRO A 16 -15.75 14.79 6.10
C PRO A 16 -16.00 16.22 5.60
N PRO A 17 -16.89 16.99 6.27
CA PRO A 17 -17.19 18.35 5.87
C PRO A 17 -15.94 19.24 5.99
N PRO A 18 -15.76 20.22 5.08
CA PRO A 18 -14.66 21.17 5.19
C PRO A 18 -14.80 21.98 6.49
N ALA A 19 -13.68 22.11 7.20
CA ALA A 19 -13.59 22.91 8.42
C ALA A 19 -14.11 24.34 8.18
N GLY A 20 -14.98 24.79 9.08
CA GLY A 20 -15.72 26.04 8.97
C GLY A 20 -14.85 27.26 8.68
N LYS A 21 -15.22 28.01 7.65
CA LYS A 21 -14.75 29.39 7.47
C LYS A 21 -15.68 30.32 8.23
N ALA A 22 -15.09 31.04 9.19
CA ALA A 22 -15.71 32.13 9.91
C ALA A 22 -16.22 33.22 8.96
N ALA A 23 -17.30 33.85 9.40
CA ALA A 23 -18.09 34.86 8.69
C ALA A 23 -17.25 36.01 8.08
N ALA A 24 -17.54 36.33 6.83
CA ALA A 24 -17.22 37.62 6.23
C ALA A 24 -18.45 38.14 5.48
N THR A 25 -18.74 39.40 5.74
CA THR A 25 -19.96 40.17 5.51
C THR A 25 -20.33 40.36 4.04
N GLU A 26 -21.63 40.38 3.78
CA GLU A 26 -22.25 40.67 2.48
C GLU A 26 -21.81 42.02 1.87
N ARG A 27 -21.56 42.03 0.56
CA ARG A 27 -21.71 43.22 -0.29
C ARG A 27 -22.36 42.84 -1.63
N PRO A 28 -23.23 43.70 -2.18
CA PRO A 28 -24.17 43.31 -3.23
C PRO A 28 -23.58 43.35 -4.64
N ARG A 29 -24.13 42.49 -5.50
CA ARG A 29 -23.84 42.34 -6.94
C ARG A 29 -24.15 43.61 -7.75
N PRO A 30 -23.39 43.90 -8.83
CA PRO A 30 -23.92 44.61 -9.99
C PRO A 30 -24.20 43.64 -11.16
N ARG A 31 -25.21 44.02 -11.96
CA ARG A 31 -25.75 43.35 -13.16
C ARG A 31 -24.84 43.54 -14.40
N PRO A 32 -25.04 42.75 -15.47
CA PRO A 32 -24.08 42.57 -16.57
C PRO A 32 -24.19 43.63 -17.65
N CYS A 33 -23.07 43.99 -18.28
CA CYS A 33 -23.04 44.78 -19.52
C CYS A 33 -22.52 43.92 -20.67
N GLN A 34 -23.28 43.91 -21.76
CA GLN A 34 -22.93 43.31 -23.07
C GLN A 34 -21.76 44.07 -23.73
N PRO A 35 -21.01 43.43 -24.64
CA PRO A 35 -19.90 44.06 -25.34
C PRO A 35 -20.38 44.81 -26.59
N PRO A 36 -19.72 45.90 -27.02
CA PRO A 36 -19.86 46.40 -28.37
C PRO A 36 -18.75 45.85 -29.26
N SER A 37 -19.17 45.47 -30.46
CA SER A 37 -18.35 45.24 -31.65
C SER A 37 -17.59 46.49 -32.06
N THR A 38 -16.38 46.31 -32.61
CA THR A 38 -15.88 47.11 -33.75
C THR A 38 -14.65 46.46 -34.38
N SER A 39 -14.61 46.62 -35.70
CA SER A 39 -13.69 46.10 -36.70
C SER A 39 -12.52 47.06 -36.97
N SER A 40 -11.48 46.52 -37.64
CA SER A 40 -10.42 47.14 -38.50
C SER A 40 -9.01 46.67 -38.05
N SER A 41 -8.34 45.74 -38.73
CA SER A 41 -7.69 45.73 -40.07
C SER A 41 -6.21 46.17 -40.06
N SER A 42 -5.31 45.23 -40.45
CA SER A 42 -3.95 45.36 -41.03
C SER A 42 -2.86 46.02 -40.15
N SER A 43 -1.59 45.59 -40.09
CA SER A 43 -0.72 44.89 -41.04
C SER A 43 0.59 44.40 -40.37
N SER A 44 1.13 43.30 -40.90
CA SER A 44 2.55 43.00 -41.18
C SER A 44 3.66 43.32 -40.17
N SER A 45 4.33 42.28 -39.66
CA SER A 45 5.79 42.12 -39.82
C SER A 45 6.25 40.72 -39.43
N ALA A 46 6.96 40.09 -40.37
CA ALA A 46 7.56 38.78 -40.25
C ALA A 46 8.85 38.84 -39.42
N SER A 47 9.15 37.74 -38.72
CA SER A 47 10.53 37.34 -38.41
C SER A 47 10.56 35.82 -38.30
N ALA A 48 11.16 35.21 -39.32
CA ALA A 48 11.40 33.79 -39.45
C ALA A 48 12.54 33.34 -38.53
N SER A 49 12.44 32.13 -37.98
CA SER A 49 13.60 31.28 -37.67
C SER A 49 13.19 29.82 -37.58
N ALA A 50 13.64 29.09 -38.61
CA ALA A 50 14.03 27.68 -38.64
C ALA A 50 12.99 26.60 -38.28
N ALA A 51 12.38 26.08 -39.34
CA ALA A 51 11.81 24.75 -39.42
C ALA A 51 12.89 23.67 -39.18
N LEU A 52 12.60 22.71 -38.30
CA LEU A 52 13.14 21.35 -38.42
C LEU A 52 12.02 20.42 -38.88
N SER A 53 12.33 19.74 -39.97
CA SER A 53 11.48 18.91 -40.81
C SER A 53 10.90 17.71 -40.07
N LYS A 54 9.59 17.49 -40.19
CA LYS A 54 8.95 16.17 -40.03
C LYS A 54 9.56 15.19 -41.05
N PRO A 55 9.83 13.93 -40.71
CA PRO A 55 9.75 12.87 -41.69
C PRO A 55 8.30 12.39 -41.75
N ALA A 56 7.67 12.60 -42.90
CA ALA A 56 6.61 11.74 -43.36
C ALA A 56 7.24 10.41 -43.81
N ALA A 57 6.73 9.29 -43.32
CA ALA A 57 6.89 7.95 -43.85
C ALA A 57 5.64 7.19 -43.36
N ALA A 58 4.67 6.74 -44.16
CA ALA A 58 4.77 6.07 -45.46
C ALA A 58 5.96 5.10 -45.50
N GLY A 59 5.85 4.05 -44.68
CA GLY A 59 6.72 2.90 -44.68
C GLY A 59 5.85 1.65 -44.62
N ASP A 60 5.59 1.09 -45.79
CA ASP A 60 5.03 -0.24 -45.99
C ASP A 60 6.05 -1.25 -45.46
N GLY A 61 5.73 -1.93 -44.36
CA GLY A 61 6.62 -2.87 -43.68
C GLY A 61 5.94 -3.45 -42.46
N ALA A 62 5.95 -4.78 -42.35
CA ALA A 62 5.34 -5.60 -41.30
C ALA A 62 6.00 -5.41 -39.91
N GLY A 63 6.12 -4.17 -39.44
CA GLY A 63 6.68 -3.78 -38.15
C GLY A 63 5.60 -3.53 -37.10
N ALA A 64 5.89 -3.88 -35.85
CA ALA A 64 5.03 -3.58 -34.72
C ALA A 64 4.78 -2.07 -34.59
N ARG A 65 3.53 -1.66 -34.37
CA ARG A 65 3.15 -0.24 -34.24
C ARG A 65 3.84 0.37 -33.03
N VAL A 66 4.42 1.57 -33.21
CA VAL A 66 5.15 2.31 -32.17
C VAL A 66 4.31 3.48 -31.68
N TYR A 67 4.22 3.65 -30.36
CA TYR A 67 3.52 4.75 -29.70
C TYR A 67 4.48 5.52 -28.78
N PRO A 68 4.45 6.85 -28.74
CA PRO A 68 5.09 7.59 -27.66
C PRO A 68 4.51 7.15 -26.32
N LEU A 69 5.35 6.80 -25.35
CA LEU A 69 4.94 6.24 -24.06
C LEU A 69 3.91 7.10 -23.32
N ARG A 70 4.05 8.42 -23.45
CA ARG A 70 3.17 9.42 -22.82
C ARG A 70 1.83 9.59 -23.53
N ASP A 71 1.78 9.25 -24.83
CA ASP A 71 0.59 9.39 -25.66
C ASP A 71 -0.10 8.03 -25.91
N PHE A 72 0.42 6.92 -25.37
CA PHE A 72 -0.19 5.58 -25.48
C PHE A 72 -1.60 5.52 -24.87
N PRO A 73 -2.61 4.88 -25.52
CA PRO A 73 -2.54 4.08 -26.76
C PRO A 73 -2.72 4.85 -28.09
N GLY A 74 -2.39 6.14 -28.10
CA GLY A 74 -2.42 7.02 -29.27
C GLY A 74 -3.58 8.01 -29.23
N ARG A 75 -3.41 9.15 -29.90
CA ARG A 75 -4.44 10.22 -29.97
C ARG A 75 -5.71 9.79 -30.70
N GLU A 76 -5.59 8.89 -31.67
CA GLU A 76 -6.74 8.33 -32.40
C GLU A 76 -7.67 7.55 -31.46
N ALA A 77 -7.11 6.90 -30.45
CA ALA A 77 -7.87 6.14 -29.48
C ALA A 77 -8.68 7.04 -28.54
N ALA A 78 -8.33 8.32 -28.40
CA ALA A 78 -9.08 9.27 -27.58
C ALA A 78 -10.50 9.55 -28.12
N ALA A 79 -10.76 9.24 -29.40
CA ALA A 79 -12.10 9.37 -30.00
C ALA A 79 -12.98 8.12 -29.77
N LEU A 80 -12.48 7.09 -29.09
CA LEU A 80 -13.26 5.87 -28.84
C LEU A 80 -14.41 6.15 -27.87
N SER A 81 -15.62 5.89 -28.34
CA SER A 81 -16.88 6.20 -27.65
C SER A 81 -17.70 4.97 -27.24
N GLY A 82 -17.31 3.78 -27.71
CA GLY A 82 -18.03 2.52 -27.55
C GLY A 82 -17.79 1.81 -26.21
N ALA A 83 -18.36 0.61 -26.06
CA ALA A 83 -18.08 -0.26 -24.92
C ALA A 83 -16.65 -0.83 -24.98
N PHE A 84 -16.16 -1.33 -23.85
CA PHE A 84 -14.81 -1.91 -23.77
C PHE A 84 -14.57 -2.99 -24.84
N ARG A 85 -15.55 -3.90 -25.05
CA ARG A 85 -15.48 -4.98 -26.05
C ARG A 85 -15.21 -4.48 -27.47
N ASP A 86 -15.69 -3.30 -27.83
CA ASP A 86 -15.54 -2.73 -29.17
C ASP A 86 -14.21 -1.97 -29.27
N ASN A 87 -13.89 -1.19 -28.24
CA ASN A 87 -12.67 -0.39 -28.16
C ASN A 87 -11.42 -1.27 -28.16
N VAL A 88 -11.45 -2.40 -27.45
CA VAL A 88 -10.30 -3.33 -27.41
C VAL A 88 -10.08 -3.98 -28.77
N ARG A 89 -11.13 -4.40 -29.48
CA ARG A 89 -11.01 -4.94 -30.84
C ARG A 89 -10.43 -3.92 -31.81
N TRP A 90 -10.87 -2.66 -31.71
CA TRP A 90 -10.30 -1.58 -32.50
C TRP A 90 -8.79 -1.47 -32.24
N LEU A 91 -8.36 -1.49 -30.97
CA LEU A 91 -6.95 -1.42 -30.59
C LEU A 91 -6.15 -2.62 -31.13
N LEU A 92 -6.66 -3.83 -30.98
CA LEU A 92 -6.00 -5.05 -31.47
C LEU A 92 -5.86 -5.05 -33.00
N ARG A 93 -6.86 -4.55 -33.73
CA ARG A 93 -6.76 -4.33 -35.19
C ARG A 93 -5.64 -3.34 -35.55
N GLN A 94 -5.42 -2.30 -34.75
CA GLN A 94 -4.31 -1.37 -34.95
C GLN A 94 -2.93 -2.04 -34.75
N TRP A 95 -2.86 -3.08 -33.90
CA TRP A 95 -1.61 -3.79 -33.61
C TRP A 95 -1.38 -4.97 -34.57
N GLY A 96 -2.45 -5.50 -35.17
CA GLY A 96 -2.38 -6.67 -36.06
C GLY A 96 -1.76 -6.39 -37.43
N GLY A 97 -1.70 -5.14 -37.87
CA GLY A 97 -1.30 -4.77 -39.24
C GLY A 97 -2.24 -5.37 -40.31
N ALA A 98 -2.35 -4.74 -41.47
CA ALA A 98 -3.03 -5.37 -42.61
C ALA A 98 -2.14 -6.48 -43.19
N SER A 99 -2.06 -7.64 -42.53
CA SER A 99 -1.48 -8.84 -43.15
C SER A 99 -2.55 -9.55 -43.98
N PRO A 100 -2.28 -9.90 -45.25
CA PRO A 100 -3.14 -10.77 -46.06
C PRO A 100 -3.33 -12.18 -45.47
N SER A 101 -2.66 -12.51 -44.36
CA SER A 101 -2.65 -13.84 -43.75
C SER A 101 -3.66 -14.04 -42.62
N ALA A 102 -4.55 -13.09 -42.33
CA ALA A 102 -5.67 -13.37 -41.41
C ALA A 102 -6.54 -14.54 -41.95
N ALA A 103 -6.67 -14.64 -43.28
CA ALA A 103 -7.29 -15.78 -43.95
C ALA A 103 -6.45 -17.08 -43.92
N ALA A 104 -5.13 -16.99 -43.65
CA ALA A 104 -4.24 -18.15 -43.56
C ALA A 104 -4.10 -18.67 -42.12
N ALA A 105 -4.26 -17.82 -41.10
CA ALA A 105 -4.33 -18.23 -39.70
C ALA A 105 -5.62 -19.02 -39.40
N GLU A 106 -6.73 -18.69 -40.06
CA GLU A 106 -7.95 -19.51 -40.02
C GLU A 106 -7.79 -20.86 -40.74
N ALA A 107 -6.90 -20.95 -41.76
CA ALA A 107 -6.66 -22.17 -42.51
C ALA A 107 -5.53 -23.06 -41.94
N ALA A 108 -4.65 -22.52 -41.10
CA ALA A 108 -3.51 -23.21 -40.51
C ALA A 108 -3.73 -23.60 -39.04
N GLY A 109 -4.99 -23.71 -38.61
CA GLY A 109 -5.40 -24.21 -37.30
C GLY A 109 -4.89 -25.62 -37.02
N GLY A 110 -3.63 -25.72 -36.60
CA GLY A 110 -3.15 -26.85 -35.82
C GLY A 110 -3.80 -26.77 -34.43
N PRO A 111 -4.31 -27.88 -33.89
CA PRO A 111 -4.91 -27.89 -32.56
C PRO A 111 -3.80 -27.66 -31.53
N GLY A 112 -3.68 -26.45 -30.99
CA GLY A 112 -2.69 -26.21 -29.94
C GLY A 112 -2.43 -24.78 -29.47
N SER A 113 -2.89 -23.72 -30.14
CA SER A 113 -2.75 -22.36 -29.59
C SER A 113 -4.13 -21.76 -29.32
N SER A 114 -4.50 -21.70 -28.05
CA SER A 114 -5.80 -21.23 -27.55
C SER A 114 -5.92 -19.71 -27.44
N SER A 115 -4.84 -18.97 -27.74
CA SER A 115 -4.75 -17.54 -27.42
C SER A 115 -4.05 -16.75 -28.50
N SER A 116 -4.72 -15.70 -28.98
CA SER A 116 -4.15 -14.75 -29.93
C SER A 116 -3.32 -13.70 -29.19
N ALA A 117 -2.13 -13.36 -29.72
CA ALA A 117 -1.25 -12.35 -29.14
C ALA A 117 -0.92 -11.25 -30.14
N TRP A 118 -1.02 -10.00 -29.69
CA TRP A 118 -0.65 -8.80 -30.44
C TRP A 118 0.46 -8.06 -29.71
N ARG A 119 1.31 -7.35 -30.47
CA ARG A 119 2.47 -6.63 -29.94
C ARG A 119 2.51 -5.20 -30.46
N ALA A 120 2.72 -4.26 -29.55
CA ALA A 120 3.08 -2.88 -29.86
C ALA A 120 4.35 -2.47 -29.11
N LEU A 121 4.95 -1.37 -29.53
CA LEU A 121 6.15 -0.80 -28.91
C LEU A 121 5.85 0.58 -28.34
N LEU A 122 6.42 0.90 -27.18
CA LEU A 122 6.31 2.19 -26.50
C LEU A 122 7.67 2.87 -26.54
N SER A 123 7.77 4.06 -27.14
CA SER A 123 9.00 4.85 -27.16
C SER A 123 9.04 5.84 -25.99
N ASP A 124 10.07 5.78 -25.16
CA ASP A 124 10.35 6.78 -24.13
C ASP A 124 11.37 7.80 -24.64
N ASP A 125 10.91 8.96 -25.09
CA ASP A 125 11.77 10.03 -25.62
C ASP A 125 12.83 10.52 -24.62
N ARG A 126 12.60 10.32 -23.30
CA ARG A 126 13.54 10.73 -22.25
C ARG A 126 14.75 9.80 -22.14
N THR A 127 14.55 8.50 -22.39
CA THR A 127 15.60 7.48 -22.24
C THR A 127 16.05 6.87 -23.56
N GLY A 128 15.29 7.08 -24.64
CA GLY A 128 15.45 6.40 -25.92
C GLY A 128 15.03 4.93 -25.89
N ALA A 129 14.46 4.44 -24.78
CA ALA A 129 14.06 3.05 -24.65
C ALA A 129 12.82 2.73 -25.50
N LEU A 130 12.82 1.54 -26.11
CA LEU A 130 11.67 0.94 -26.78
C LEU A 130 11.17 -0.23 -25.93
N VAL A 131 9.99 -0.07 -25.34
CA VAL A 131 9.40 -1.05 -24.42
C VAL A 131 8.26 -1.79 -25.12
N PRO A 132 8.28 -3.12 -25.20
CA PRO A 132 7.16 -3.85 -25.79
C PRO A 132 5.99 -3.95 -24.81
N ILE A 133 4.79 -3.84 -25.37
CA ILE A 133 3.54 -4.19 -24.71
C ILE A 133 2.81 -5.23 -25.55
N PHE A 134 2.35 -6.28 -24.88
CA PHE A 134 1.59 -7.37 -25.48
C PHE A 134 0.14 -7.29 -25.03
N ALA A 135 -0.77 -7.65 -25.93
CA ALA A 135 -2.14 -7.96 -25.61
C ALA A 135 -2.37 -9.43 -25.95
N VAL A 136 -2.89 -10.21 -25.01
CA VAL A 136 -3.23 -11.63 -25.23
C VAL A 136 -4.72 -11.80 -24.98
N GLU A 137 -5.43 -12.37 -25.95
CA GLU A 137 -6.84 -12.76 -25.80
C GLU A 137 -6.92 -14.22 -25.36
N GLU A 138 -7.58 -14.45 -24.24
CA GLU A 138 -7.87 -15.77 -23.69
C GLU A 138 -9.39 -16.03 -23.79
N LEU A 139 -9.77 -17.11 -24.48
CA LEU A 139 -11.16 -17.54 -24.58
C LEU A 139 -11.54 -18.43 -23.40
N ALA A 140 -12.67 -18.16 -22.77
CA ALA A 140 -13.16 -18.97 -21.64
C ALA A 140 -13.37 -20.44 -22.04
N ALA A 141 -13.89 -20.71 -23.23
CA ALA A 141 -14.18 -22.06 -23.72
C ALA A 141 -12.93 -22.95 -23.90
N SER A 142 -11.76 -22.36 -24.14
CA SER A 142 -10.50 -23.10 -24.36
C SER A 142 -9.51 -22.95 -23.20
N SER A 143 -9.88 -22.21 -22.14
CA SER A 143 -9.02 -21.97 -20.99
C SER A 143 -9.06 -23.15 -20.01
N SER A 144 -7.91 -23.49 -19.43
CA SER A 144 -7.84 -24.41 -18.28
C SER A 144 -8.39 -23.80 -16.98
N ALA A 145 -8.56 -22.48 -16.93
CA ALA A 145 -9.08 -21.71 -15.79
C ALA A 145 -10.09 -20.66 -16.30
N PRO A 146 -11.30 -21.09 -16.71
CA PRO A 146 -12.27 -20.20 -17.35
C PRO A 146 -12.81 -19.13 -16.38
N LEU A 147 -12.90 -19.46 -15.10
CA LEU A 147 -13.30 -18.52 -14.03
C LEU A 147 -12.14 -17.58 -13.65
N CYS A 148 -12.46 -16.43 -13.07
CA CYS A 148 -11.46 -15.44 -12.64
C CYS A 148 -11.39 -15.36 -11.11
N ASP A 149 -10.29 -15.84 -10.53
CA ASP A 149 -10.06 -15.76 -9.08
C ASP A 149 -9.96 -14.30 -8.60
N TYR A 150 -9.43 -13.39 -9.43
CA TYR A 150 -9.39 -11.97 -9.09
C TYR A 150 -10.80 -11.33 -9.00
N CYS A 151 -11.74 -11.77 -9.84
CA CYS A 151 -13.14 -11.36 -9.72
C CYS A 151 -13.71 -11.82 -8.38
N ARG A 152 -13.44 -13.06 -8.00
CA ARG A 152 -13.88 -13.62 -6.72
C ARG A 152 -13.36 -12.80 -5.54
N TRP A 153 -12.05 -12.55 -5.48
CA TRP A 153 -11.45 -11.75 -4.40
C TRP A 153 -11.94 -10.30 -4.38
N ALA A 154 -12.30 -9.75 -5.53
CA ALA A 154 -12.86 -8.40 -5.63
C ALA A 154 -14.34 -8.31 -5.19
N GLY A 155 -14.99 -9.44 -4.85
CA GLY A 155 -16.42 -9.51 -4.56
C GLY A 155 -17.31 -9.52 -5.81
N TRP A 156 -16.73 -9.81 -6.96
CA TRP A 156 -17.40 -9.90 -8.26
C TRP A 156 -17.72 -11.35 -8.66
N SER A 157 -17.74 -12.29 -7.69
CA SER A 157 -18.12 -13.69 -7.88
C SER A 157 -19.50 -13.88 -8.54
N HIS A 158 -20.39 -12.91 -8.36
CA HIS A 158 -21.74 -12.94 -8.92
C HIS A 158 -21.76 -12.50 -10.39
N HIS A 159 -20.75 -11.79 -10.89
CA HIS A 159 -20.71 -11.31 -12.27
C HIS A 159 -20.76 -12.47 -13.27
N TRP A 160 -21.43 -12.26 -14.40
CA TRP A 160 -21.47 -13.22 -15.50
C TRP A 160 -20.06 -13.49 -16.05
N VAL A 161 -19.79 -14.73 -16.47
CA VAL A 161 -18.50 -15.08 -17.10
C VAL A 161 -18.45 -14.50 -18.50
N SER A 162 -17.42 -13.70 -18.79
CA SER A 162 -17.18 -13.19 -20.13
C SER A 162 -16.54 -14.25 -21.03
N LYS A 163 -16.93 -14.28 -22.32
CA LYS A 163 -16.35 -15.19 -23.33
C LYS A 163 -14.86 -14.98 -23.56
N ARG A 164 -14.38 -13.74 -23.46
CA ARG A 164 -12.96 -13.36 -23.61
C ARG A 164 -12.43 -12.58 -22.43
N LYS A 165 -11.15 -12.82 -22.11
CA LYS A 165 -10.30 -12.04 -21.21
C LYS A 165 -9.14 -11.48 -22.01
N TYR A 166 -8.76 -10.23 -21.76
CA TYR A 166 -7.65 -9.55 -22.42
C TYR A 166 -6.55 -9.25 -21.41
N HIS A 167 -5.36 -9.76 -21.67
CA HIS A 167 -4.19 -9.59 -20.82
C HIS A 167 -3.26 -8.57 -21.46
N PHE A 168 -3.00 -7.46 -20.77
CA PHE A 168 -2.04 -6.44 -21.19
C PHE A 168 -0.75 -6.59 -20.40
N ILE A 169 0.34 -6.90 -21.09
CA ILE A 169 1.58 -7.37 -20.47
C ILE A 169 2.77 -6.57 -20.97
N ILE A 170 3.55 -6.04 -20.03
CA ILE A 170 4.92 -5.58 -20.30
C ILE A 170 5.84 -6.63 -19.67
N PRO A 171 6.57 -7.42 -20.46
CA PRO A 171 7.43 -8.47 -19.92
C PRO A 171 8.67 -7.89 -19.24
N ALA A 172 9.40 -8.75 -18.53
CA ALA A 172 10.69 -8.39 -17.94
C ALA A 172 11.64 -7.82 -19.01
N ALA A 173 12.53 -6.91 -18.60
CA ALA A 173 13.46 -6.24 -19.51
C ALA A 173 14.35 -7.21 -20.32
N ALA A 174 14.62 -8.39 -19.77
CA ALA A 174 15.40 -9.43 -20.43
C ALA A 174 14.71 -10.04 -21.67
N ASP A 175 13.39 -9.91 -21.79
CA ASP A 175 12.60 -10.55 -22.83
C ASP A 175 12.06 -9.57 -23.87
N TRP A 176 12.53 -8.33 -23.90
CA TRP A 176 11.96 -7.31 -24.78
C TRP A 176 12.17 -7.59 -26.28
N ASP A 177 13.26 -8.28 -26.61
CA ASP A 177 13.60 -8.69 -27.97
C ASP A 177 13.04 -10.07 -28.33
N SER A 178 12.49 -10.80 -27.35
CA SER A 178 11.96 -12.16 -27.53
C SER A 178 10.61 -12.14 -28.24
N GLN A 179 10.45 -13.02 -29.24
CA GLN A 179 9.14 -13.33 -29.82
C GLN A 179 8.49 -14.42 -28.95
N LEU A 180 7.78 -14.00 -27.91
CA LEU A 180 7.08 -14.92 -27.00
C LEU A 180 5.69 -15.23 -27.55
N GLY A 181 5.32 -16.51 -27.57
CA GLY A 181 3.94 -16.96 -27.85
C GLY A 181 3.01 -16.67 -26.67
N ALA A 182 1.71 -16.59 -26.94
CA ALA A 182 0.68 -16.25 -25.96
C ALA A 182 0.77 -17.07 -24.66
N ASP A 183 0.81 -18.40 -24.77
CA ASP A 183 0.84 -19.32 -23.63
C ASP A 183 2.12 -19.16 -22.80
N VAL A 184 3.24 -18.87 -23.47
CA VAL A 184 4.54 -18.64 -22.80
C VAL A 184 4.52 -17.33 -22.02
N ILE A 185 3.93 -16.27 -22.58
CA ILE A 185 3.78 -14.99 -21.87
C ILE A 185 2.86 -15.19 -20.66
N LEU A 186 1.69 -15.80 -20.84
CA LEU A 186 0.72 -15.99 -19.75
C LEU A 186 1.27 -16.87 -18.61
N GLY A 187 2.11 -17.86 -18.92
CA GLY A 187 2.72 -18.74 -17.91
C GLY A 187 3.83 -18.10 -17.07
N ARG A 188 4.25 -16.87 -17.40
CA ARG A 188 5.32 -16.17 -16.67
C ARG A 188 4.76 -15.29 -15.55
N ASN A 189 5.53 -15.22 -14.46
CA ASN A 189 5.20 -14.45 -13.27
C ASN A 189 6.17 -13.29 -13.01
N ASP A 190 7.08 -13.02 -13.96
CA ASP A 190 8.14 -12.01 -13.84
C ASP A 190 7.85 -10.71 -14.63
N HIS A 191 6.59 -10.51 -15.05
CA HIS A 191 6.14 -9.31 -15.77
C HIS A 191 6.39 -8.01 -15.00
N LEU A 192 6.65 -6.93 -15.76
CA LEU A 192 6.68 -5.56 -15.26
C LEU A 192 5.27 -4.98 -15.11
N LEU A 193 4.38 -5.29 -16.06
CA LEU A 193 2.95 -5.01 -15.99
C LEU A 193 2.21 -6.28 -16.38
N HIS A 194 1.19 -6.63 -15.60
CA HIS A 194 0.17 -7.58 -16.02
C HIS A 194 -1.17 -7.01 -15.59
N GLY A 195 -1.95 -6.55 -16.56
CA GLY A 195 -3.34 -6.20 -16.38
C GLY A 195 -4.25 -7.20 -17.07
N LEU A 196 -5.40 -7.49 -16.48
CA LEU A 196 -6.42 -8.40 -17.00
C LEU A 196 -7.73 -7.64 -17.11
N ILE A 197 -8.40 -7.63 -18.27
CA ILE A 197 -9.72 -7.01 -18.41
C ILE A 197 -10.65 -7.98 -19.16
N HIS A 198 -11.80 -8.25 -18.58
CA HIS A 198 -12.87 -9.03 -19.19
C HIS A 198 -13.59 -8.23 -20.28
N SER A 199 -14.25 -8.92 -21.22
CA SER A 199 -14.96 -8.25 -22.33
C SER A 199 -16.04 -7.27 -21.87
N ASN A 200 -16.63 -7.52 -20.69
CA ASN A 200 -17.59 -6.60 -20.08
C ASN A 200 -16.94 -5.33 -19.50
N GLY A 201 -15.61 -5.17 -19.56
CA GLY A 201 -14.87 -3.99 -19.09
C GLY A 201 -14.49 -4.02 -17.61
N PHE A 202 -14.83 -5.06 -16.84
CA PHE A 202 -14.28 -5.25 -15.49
C PHE A 202 -12.88 -5.87 -15.57
N GLY A 203 -11.96 -5.43 -14.72
CA GLY A 203 -10.59 -5.92 -14.78
C GLY A 203 -9.82 -5.86 -13.48
N HIS A 204 -8.56 -6.25 -13.56
CA HIS A 204 -7.65 -6.45 -12.45
C HIS A 204 -6.25 -6.02 -12.85
N LEU A 205 -5.62 -5.18 -12.05
CA LEU A 205 -4.17 -4.98 -12.10
C LEU A 205 -3.54 -6.11 -11.29
N VAL A 206 -3.07 -7.13 -12.00
CA VAL A 206 -2.52 -8.36 -11.42
C VAL A 206 -1.10 -8.13 -10.91
N MET A 207 -0.28 -7.42 -11.68
CA MET A 207 1.13 -7.23 -11.36
C MET A 207 1.65 -5.89 -11.83
N LEU A 208 2.47 -5.27 -10.97
CA LEU A 208 3.20 -4.05 -11.29
C LEU A 208 4.58 -4.06 -10.64
N ARG A 209 5.63 -3.96 -11.46
CA ARG A 209 7.03 -3.88 -11.03
C ARG A 209 7.75 -2.73 -11.73
N GLY A 210 7.95 -1.66 -10.99
CA GLY A 210 8.79 -0.54 -11.43
C GLY A 210 10.29 -0.82 -11.29
N ARG A 211 11.10 0.24 -11.19
CA ARG A 211 12.56 0.14 -11.04
C ARG A 211 13.02 -0.70 -9.85
N ASP A 212 12.35 -0.53 -8.70
CA ASP A 212 12.65 -1.32 -7.50
C ASP A 212 12.27 -2.82 -7.67
N GLY A 213 11.44 -3.13 -8.67
CA GLY A 213 11.00 -4.48 -9.01
C GLY A 213 11.69 -5.09 -10.23
N GLY A 214 12.80 -4.50 -10.70
CA GLY A 214 13.64 -5.05 -11.78
C GLY A 214 13.55 -4.35 -13.14
N SER A 215 12.70 -3.32 -13.28
CA SER A 215 12.64 -2.54 -14.52
C SER A 215 13.87 -1.62 -14.68
N THR A 216 14.53 -1.66 -15.83
CA THR A 216 15.67 -0.79 -16.14
C THR A 216 15.26 0.57 -16.72
N ALA A 217 14.12 0.64 -17.44
CA ALA A 217 13.65 1.87 -18.07
C ALA A 217 12.48 2.52 -17.30
N LEU A 218 11.45 1.73 -16.99
CA LEU A 218 10.16 2.24 -16.50
C LEU A 218 10.09 2.30 -14.97
N SER A 219 9.71 3.45 -14.42
CA SER A 219 9.30 3.55 -13.02
C SER A 219 7.90 2.96 -12.82
N GLY A 220 7.54 2.67 -11.56
CA GLY A 220 6.17 2.24 -11.25
C GLY A 220 5.13 3.30 -11.64
N HIS A 221 5.51 4.59 -11.59
CA HIS A 221 4.68 5.70 -12.09
C HIS A 221 4.44 5.59 -13.59
N ASP A 222 5.49 5.38 -14.39
CA ASP A 222 5.36 5.29 -15.84
C ASP A 222 4.44 4.11 -16.22
N ILE A 223 4.55 2.97 -15.53
CA ILE A 223 3.70 1.79 -15.76
C ILE A 223 2.25 2.05 -15.36
N MET A 224 1.99 2.65 -14.20
CA MET A 224 0.62 3.00 -13.80
C MET A 224 0.00 4.02 -14.75
N ASP A 225 0.77 5.00 -15.21
CA ASP A 225 0.31 6.00 -16.17
C ASP A 225 -0.08 5.36 -17.51
N ILE A 226 0.68 4.36 -17.98
CA ILE A 226 0.34 3.55 -19.16
C ILE A 226 -0.97 2.78 -18.91
N TRP A 227 -1.06 2.08 -17.78
CA TRP A 227 -2.23 1.27 -17.41
C TRP A 227 -3.50 2.12 -17.26
N ASP A 228 -3.40 3.25 -16.57
CA ASP A 228 -4.52 4.15 -16.31
C ASP A 228 -5.05 4.79 -17.59
N ARG A 229 -4.15 5.24 -18.48
CA ARG A 229 -4.54 5.73 -19.81
C ARG A 229 -5.18 4.65 -20.66
N LEU A 230 -4.63 3.43 -20.65
CA LEU A 230 -5.18 2.30 -21.39
C LEU A 230 -6.62 1.99 -20.93
N CYS A 231 -6.84 1.84 -19.62
CA CYS A 231 -8.16 1.59 -19.04
C CYS A 231 -9.14 2.71 -19.35
N SER A 232 -8.70 3.98 -19.23
CA SER A 232 -9.53 5.14 -19.56
C SER A 232 -9.92 5.17 -21.02
N THR A 233 -8.96 4.95 -21.91
CA THR A 233 -9.17 5.03 -23.37
C THR A 233 -10.03 3.88 -23.88
N LEU A 234 -9.83 2.67 -23.34
CA LEU A 234 -10.65 1.51 -23.67
C LEU A 234 -12.00 1.53 -22.98
N ARG A 235 -12.27 2.48 -22.08
CA ARG A 235 -13.51 2.57 -21.28
C ARG A 235 -13.76 1.30 -20.47
N ALA A 236 -12.72 0.84 -19.76
CA ALA A 236 -12.90 -0.12 -18.69
C ALA A 236 -13.96 0.42 -17.71
N ARG A 237 -14.75 -0.45 -17.10
CA ARG A 237 -15.82 -0.07 -16.16
C ARG A 237 -15.27 0.11 -14.76
N ALA A 238 -14.53 -0.90 -14.32
CA ALA A 238 -13.86 -0.92 -13.02
C ALA A 238 -12.64 -1.81 -13.07
N VAL A 239 -11.58 -1.43 -12.36
CA VAL A 239 -10.37 -2.25 -12.22
C VAL A 239 -10.03 -2.39 -10.75
N SER A 240 -9.90 -3.63 -10.27
CA SER A 240 -9.41 -3.91 -8.92
C SER A 240 -7.89 -4.11 -8.88
N VAL A 241 -7.28 -3.92 -7.71
CA VAL A 241 -5.89 -4.24 -7.44
C VAL A 241 -5.76 -4.71 -6.00
N VAL A 242 -4.94 -5.73 -5.78
CA VAL A 242 -4.54 -6.18 -4.45
C VAL A 242 -3.17 -5.58 -4.13
N ASP A 243 -3.13 -4.68 -3.15
CA ASP A 243 -1.92 -3.94 -2.79
C ASP A 243 -1.00 -4.77 -1.88
N PHE A 244 0.00 -5.40 -2.50
CA PHE A 244 1.13 -6.05 -1.82
C PHE A 244 2.41 -5.20 -1.88
N SER A 245 2.29 -3.89 -2.11
CA SER A 245 3.44 -3.04 -2.39
C SER A 245 4.33 -2.89 -1.16
N GLN A 246 5.53 -3.45 -1.25
CA GLN A 246 6.55 -3.33 -0.22
C GLN A 246 7.79 -2.63 -0.75
N LYS A 247 8.38 -1.75 0.06
CA LYS A 247 9.68 -1.14 -0.23
C LYS A 247 10.63 -1.32 0.95
N ARG A 248 11.66 -2.15 0.76
CA ARG A 248 12.66 -2.48 1.79
C ARG A 248 12.03 -3.02 3.09
N SER A 249 11.08 -3.95 2.93
CA SER A 249 10.33 -4.55 4.04
C SER A 249 9.45 -3.57 4.82
N LEU A 250 8.96 -2.53 4.14
CA LEU A 250 7.94 -1.61 4.65
C LEU A 250 6.73 -1.72 3.73
N ASP A 251 5.57 -2.07 4.29
CA ASP A 251 4.31 -2.04 3.56
C ASP A 251 3.95 -0.60 3.23
N LEU A 252 3.92 -0.28 1.94
CA LEU A 252 3.68 1.07 1.45
C LEU A 252 2.25 1.52 1.74
N CYS A 253 1.28 0.60 1.71
CA CYS A 253 -0.10 0.88 2.11
C CYS A 253 -0.12 1.47 3.53
N LEU A 254 0.43 0.77 4.52
CA LEU A 254 0.46 1.25 5.91
C LEU A 254 1.27 2.56 6.04
N LEU A 255 2.47 2.61 5.47
CA LEU A 255 3.35 3.77 5.59
C LEU A 255 2.72 5.04 5.00
N LEU A 256 2.19 4.96 3.78
CA LEU A 256 1.62 6.10 3.08
C LEU A 256 0.25 6.48 3.64
N SER A 257 -0.60 5.52 4.01
CA SER A 257 -1.89 5.83 4.63
C SER A 257 -1.72 6.61 5.94
N VAL A 258 -0.78 6.19 6.79
CA VAL A 258 -0.51 6.90 8.06
C VAL A 258 0.17 8.25 7.79
N ALA A 259 1.18 8.29 6.94
CA ALA A 259 1.94 9.51 6.68
C ALA A 259 1.10 10.52 5.90
N GLN A 260 0.55 10.15 4.74
CA GLN A 260 -0.08 11.06 3.78
C GLN A 260 -1.61 11.10 3.93
N GLY A 261 -2.24 10.05 4.47
CA GLY A 261 -3.70 9.89 4.44
C GLY A 261 -4.21 9.18 3.19
N GLU A 262 -3.30 8.74 2.33
CA GLU A 262 -3.52 8.22 0.99
C GLU A 262 -2.57 7.04 0.75
N THR A 263 -2.96 6.08 -0.09
CA THR A 263 -2.05 5.02 -0.52
C THR A 263 -1.31 5.43 -1.79
N TRP A 264 -0.47 4.55 -2.32
CA TRP A 264 0.15 4.83 -3.62
C TRP A 264 -0.89 4.85 -4.75
N PHE A 265 -1.85 3.92 -4.72
CA PHE A 265 -2.88 3.78 -5.76
C PHE A 265 -3.95 4.86 -5.74
N THR A 266 -4.24 5.50 -4.58
CA THR A 266 -5.21 6.61 -4.51
C THR A 266 -4.83 7.79 -5.41
N ARG A 267 -3.55 7.94 -5.75
CA ARG A 267 -3.04 8.96 -6.69
C ARG A 267 -3.60 8.82 -8.11
N TRP A 268 -4.06 7.63 -8.49
CA TRP A 268 -4.74 7.37 -9.75
C TRP A 268 -6.26 7.28 -9.60
N GLY A 269 -6.81 7.48 -8.40
CA GLY A 269 -8.25 7.42 -8.13
C GLY A 269 -8.76 6.05 -7.69
N TYR A 270 -7.87 5.13 -7.29
CA TYR A 270 -8.28 3.89 -6.64
C TYR A 270 -8.77 4.17 -5.22
N CYS A 271 -9.92 3.62 -4.85
CA CYS A 271 -10.50 3.69 -3.51
C CYS A 271 -10.56 2.30 -2.87
N LEU A 272 -10.68 2.27 -1.54
CA LEU A 272 -10.84 1.01 -0.80
C LEU A 272 -12.15 0.35 -1.25
N ALA A 273 -12.06 -0.88 -1.76
CA ALA A 273 -13.23 -1.62 -2.23
C ALA A 273 -13.94 -2.29 -1.05
N ARG A 274 -13.29 -3.32 -0.50
CA ARG A 274 -13.74 -4.10 0.66
C ARG A 274 -12.51 -4.48 1.47
N GLY A 275 -12.51 -4.21 2.77
CA GLY A 275 -11.45 -4.71 3.64
C GLY A 275 -11.57 -6.23 3.80
N CYS A 276 -10.44 -6.94 3.84
CA CYS A 276 -10.45 -8.35 4.20
C CYS A 276 -10.94 -8.50 5.64
N PHE A 277 -11.45 -9.68 6.00
CA PHE A 277 -11.98 -9.92 7.36
C PHE A 277 -13.12 -8.96 7.76
N SER A 278 -13.89 -8.51 6.77
CA SER A 278 -15.02 -7.56 6.92
C SER A 278 -14.64 -6.20 7.52
N VAL A 279 -13.39 -5.76 7.36
CA VAL A 279 -12.99 -4.41 7.77
C VAL A 279 -13.75 -3.39 6.93
N SER A 280 -14.55 -2.55 7.59
CA SER A 280 -15.28 -1.48 6.93
C SER A 280 -14.37 -0.28 6.65
N THR A 281 -14.77 0.56 5.69
CA THR A 281 -14.03 1.79 5.38
C THR A 281 -13.95 2.77 6.56
N SER A 282 -14.95 2.78 7.44
CA SER A 282 -14.91 3.58 8.68
C SER A 282 -13.90 3.03 9.68
N THR A 283 -13.84 1.71 9.86
CA THR A 283 -12.85 1.04 10.72
C THR A 283 -11.42 1.24 10.20
N TYR A 284 -11.25 1.15 8.88
CA TYR A 284 -9.98 1.49 8.23
C TYR A 284 -9.55 2.93 8.51
N ALA A 285 -10.44 3.91 8.26
CA ALA A 285 -10.13 5.33 8.47
C ALA A 285 -9.81 5.64 9.94
N ALA A 286 -10.57 5.06 10.88
CA ALA A 286 -10.31 5.19 12.31
C ALA A 286 -8.96 4.59 12.71
N SER A 287 -8.57 3.44 12.13
CA SER A 287 -7.29 2.79 12.40
C SER A 287 -6.11 3.60 11.86
N VAL A 288 -6.23 4.13 10.64
CA VAL A 288 -5.25 5.06 10.07
C VAL A 288 -5.09 6.28 10.98
N GLU A 289 -6.18 6.87 11.45
CA GLU A 289 -6.11 8.06 12.29
C GLU A 289 -5.54 7.76 13.68
N ALA A 290 -5.87 6.62 14.27
CA ALA A 290 -5.29 6.18 15.54
C ALA A 290 -3.75 6.05 15.47
N LEU A 291 -3.24 5.46 14.39
CA LEU A 291 -1.80 5.35 14.13
C LEU A 291 -1.18 6.71 13.84
N ALA A 292 -1.85 7.53 13.04
CA ALA A 292 -1.36 8.82 12.60
C ALA A 292 -1.24 9.82 13.76
N ALA A 293 -2.24 9.89 14.63
CA ALA A 293 -2.32 10.78 15.78
C ALA A 293 -1.49 10.31 16.98
N LEU A 294 -0.95 9.09 16.95
CA LEU A 294 -0.13 8.53 18.03
C LEU A 294 1.04 9.49 18.36
N PRO A 295 1.21 9.92 19.63
CA PRO A 295 2.36 10.73 20.02
C PRO A 295 3.67 9.96 19.81
N VAL A 296 4.64 10.57 19.14
CA VAL A 296 5.93 9.88 18.85
C VAL A 296 6.70 9.51 20.12
N ASP A 297 6.45 10.20 21.23
CA ASP A 297 7.07 9.92 22.52
C ASP A 297 6.60 8.59 23.14
N TYR A 298 5.47 8.04 22.68
CA TYR A 298 4.98 6.72 23.09
C TYR A 298 5.68 5.57 22.36
N LEU A 299 6.48 5.85 21.32
CA LEU A 299 7.24 4.82 20.62
C LEU A 299 8.40 4.29 21.50
N ARG A 300 8.26 3.04 21.95
CA ARG A 300 9.16 2.42 22.95
C ARG A 300 10.41 1.84 22.28
N SER A 301 11.33 2.69 21.83
CA SER A 301 12.66 2.25 21.37
C SER A 301 13.76 3.25 21.69
N ARG A 302 14.88 2.76 22.25
CA ARG A 302 16.07 3.59 22.55
C ARG A 302 16.62 4.30 21.31
N HIS A 303 16.54 3.62 20.16
CA HIS A 303 16.99 4.18 18.89
C HIS A 303 16.00 5.23 18.38
N VAL A 304 14.70 4.94 18.45
CA VAL A 304 13.64 5.87 18.03
C VAL A 304 13.65 7.16 18.87
N ARG A 305 13.85 7.09 20.19
CA ARG A 305 13.99 8.30 21.02
C ARG A 305 15.16 9.20 20.60
N ARG A 306 16.30 8.58 20.22
CA ARG A 306 17.46 9.33 19.69
C ARG A 306 17.12 9.98 18.35
N VAL A 307 16.50 9.22 17.45
CA VAL A 307 16.01 9.70 16.15
C VAL A 307 15.04 10.88 16.34
N ILE A 308 14.02 10.74 17.18
CA ILE A 308 13.05 11.80 17.51
C ILE A 308 13.76 13.08 17.97
N THR A 309 14.73 12.95 18.88
CA THR A 309 15.51 14.10 19.38
C THR A 309 16.27 14.81 18.27
N ILE A 310 16.86 14.05 17.33
CA ILE A 310 17.62 14.60 16.20
C ILE A 310 16.68 15.34 15.24
N TYR A 311 15.63 14.68 14.75
CA TYR A 311 14.73 15.29 13.76
C TYR A 311 13.90 16.45 14.33
N ARG A 312 13.55 16.45 15.63
CA ARG A 312 12.93 17.62 16.29
C ARG A 312 13.82 18.86 16.32
N ARG A 313 15.15 18.68 16.41
CA ARG A 313 16.11 19.79 16.35
C ARG A 313 16.33 20.30 14.92
N LEU A 314 16.21 19.40 13.95
CA LEU A 314 16.42 19.68 12.54
C LEU A 314 15.17 20.23 11.83
N SER A 315 13.99 19.85 12.29
CA SER A 315 12.71 20.25 11.70
C SER A 315 12.31 21.67 12.12
N ASN A 316 11.80 22.43 11.16
CA ASN A 316 11.16 23.72 11.42
C ASN A 316 9.70 23.60 11.85
N LYS A 317 9.10 22.42 11.70
CA LYS A 317 7.72 22.10 12.07
C LYS A 317 7.71 21.27 13.37
N PRO A 318 6.71 21.45 14.25
CA PRO A 318 6.55 20.58 15.41
C PRO A 318 6.36 19.13 14.94
N LEU A 319 7.11 18.20 15.54
CA LEU A 319 6.99 16.77 15.28
C LEU A 319 6.45 16.10 16.56
N VAL A 320 5.13 16.13 16.71
CA VAL A 320 4.40 15.63 17.88
C VAL A 320 3.83 14.25 17.59
N THR A 321 3.22 14.08 16.41
CA THR A 321 2.52 12.85 16.02
C THR A 321 3.35 11.99 15.07
N VAL A 322 3.03 10.69 15.00
CA VAL A 322 3.65 9.76 14.07
C VAL A 322 3.47 10.22 12.62
N ARG A 323 2.29 10.72 12.24
CA ARG A 323 2.03 11.30 10.90
C ARG A 323 3.04 12.38 10.52
N GLU A 324 3.21 13.36 11.40
CA GLU A 324 4.15 14.48 11.18
C GLU A 324 5.59 13.97 11.05
N PHE A 325 5.97 13.00 11.89
CA PHE A 325 7.30 12.43 11.89
C PHE A 325 7.60 11.61 10.63
N LEU A 326 6.67 10.76 10.20
CA LEU A 326 6.81 9.97 8.98
C LEU A 326 6.85 10.88 7.74
N ARG A 327 5.98 11.91 7.66
CA ARG A 327 6.05 12.92 6.59
C ARG A 327 7.42 13.59 6.56
N CYS A 328 7.94 14.01 7.71
CA CYS A 328 9.26 14.59 7.82
C CYS A 328 10.33 13.64 7.26
N LEU A 329 10.38 12.39 7.71
CA LEU A 329 11.38 11.43 7.19
C LEU A 329 11.25 11.16 5.68
N LEU A 330 10.02 11.11 5.16
CA LEU A 330 9.78 10.92 3.73
C LEU A 330 10.24 12.12 2.90
N ASP A 331 9.95 13.35 3.34
CA ASP A 331 10.42 14.58 2.69
C ASP A 331 11.95 14.64 2.67
N TRP A 332 12.58 14.26 3.79
CA TRP A 332 14.04 14.28 3.95
C TRP A 332 14.77 13.26 3.08
N LYS A 333 14.10 12.20 2.65
CA LYS A 333 14.66 11.23 1.69
C LYS A 333 14.95 11.87 0.32
N HIS A 334 14.21 12.93 -0.03
CA HIS A 334 14.27 13.59 -1.33
C HIS A 334 15.00 14.95 -1.28
N LEU A 335 15.43 15.40 -0.10
CA LEU A 335 16.15 16.67 0.08
C LEU A 335 17.66 16.45 -0.07
N GLU A 336 18.27 17.20 -0.99
CA GLU A 336 19.72 17.39 -1.00
C GLU A 336 20.17 18.18 0.24
N PRO A 337 21.39 17.95 0.76
CA PRO A 337 21.90 18.73 1.88
C PRO A 337 21.88 20.23 1.50
N PRO A 338 21.29 21.10 2.32
CA PRO A 338 21.30 22.52 2.01
C PRO A 338 22.74 23.05 1.99
N LEU A 339 23.08 23.89 1.00
CA LEU A 339 24.41 24.51 0.85
C LEU A 339 24.84 25.31 2.10
N SER A 340 23.87 25.68 2.94
CA SER A 340 24.07 26.24 4.28
C SER A 340 23.13 25.58 5.27
N PHE A 341 23.65 25.06 6.40
CA PHE A 341 22.83 24.51 7.47
C PHE A 341 21.85 25.55 8.00
N PRO A 342 20.57 25.20 8.27
CA PRO A 342 19.65 26.13 8.91
C PRO A 342 20.19 26.51 10.30
N PRO A 343 20.05 27.79 10.72
CA PRO A 343 20.45 28.19 12.06
C PRO A 343 19.68 27.36 13.09
N VAL A 344 20.42 26.71 13.99
CA VAL A 344 19.85 25.86 15.05
C VAL A 344 18.88 26.70 15.88
N LYS A 345 17.58 26.40 15.80
CA LYS A 345 16.58 27.04 16.67
C LYS A 345 16.82 26.58 18.11
N THR A 346 17.23 27.50 18.98
CA THR A 346 17.21 27.26 20.43
C THR A 346 15.76 27.04 20.87
N CYS A 347 15.43 25.80 21.24
CA CYS A 347 14.12 25.45 21.76
C CYS A 347 13.98 26.04 23.18
N THR A 348 13.11 27.04 23.36
CA THR A 348 12.85 27.71 24.64
C THR A 348 11.82 26.99 25.53
N GLN A 349 11.26 25.85 25.11
CA GLN A 349 10.36 25.06 25.93
C GLN A 349 10.88 23.63 26.09
N LEU A 350 11.67 23.45 27.15
CA LEU A 350 11.68 22.30 28.07
C LEU A 350 12.80 22.59 29.10
N ARG A 351 12.49 23.35 30.15
CA ARG A 351 13.28 23.34 31.40
C ARG A 351 12.94 22.06 32.16
N PHE A 352 13.41 20.93 31.65
CA PHE A 352 13.67 19.74 32.47
C PHE A 352 15.16 19.44 32.33
N MET A 353 15.86 19.49 33.47
CA MET A 353 17.30 19.35 33.55
C MET A 353 17.72 17.96 33.06
N LEU A 354 18.18 17.86 31.81
CA LEU A 354 18.98 16.75 31.33
C LEU A 354 20.47 17.05 31.61
N PRO A 355 21.22 16.13 32.24
CA PRO A 355 22.67 16.25 32.39
C PRO A 355 23.37 16.24 31.02
N LYS A 356 24.42 17.05 30.89
CA LYS A 356 25.21 17.24 29.67
C LYS A 356 25.85 15.93 29.20
N LEU A 357 25.68 15.59 27.92
CA LEU A 357 26.46 14.55 27.22
C LEU A 357 27.79 15.15 26.74
N SER A 358 28.88 14.84 27.44
CA SER A 358 30.25 15.07 26.96
C SER A 358 30.67 13.93 26.02
N VAL A 359 31.11 14.29 24.82
CA VAL A 359 31.79 13.40 23.89
C VAL A 359 33.22 13.23 24.39
N LEU A 360 33.52 12.10 25.04
CA LEU A 360 34.89 11.70 25.31
C LEU A 360 35.36 10.74 24.22
N LYS A 361 36.41 11.15 23.51
CA LYS A 361 37.37 10.23 22.90
C LYS A 361 37.72 9.18 23.95
N ARG A 362 37.73 7.91 23.55
CA ARG A 362 38.12 6.78 24.39
C ARG A 362 39.55 6.99 24.90
N HIS A 363 39.66 7.52 26.11
CA HIS A 363 40.69 7.15 27.06
C HIS A 363 39.99 6.81 28.38
N ARG A 364 40.31 5.62 28.89
CA ARG A 364 39.60 4.91 29.94
C ARG A 364 39.97 5.50 31.30
N GLN A 365 39.27 6.55 31.75
CA GLN A 365 39.24 6.98 33.16
C GLN A 365 37.81 7.43 33.48
N GLN A 366 37.06 6.56 34.15
CA GLN A 366 35.70 6.85 34.62
C GLN A 366 35.83 7.77 35.85
N PRO A 367 35.06 8.87 35.98
CA PRO A 367 35.11 9.71 37.18
C PRO A 367 34.60 8.89 38.37
N CYS A 368 35.46 8.59 39.33
CA CYS A 368 35.10 7.87 40.55
C CYS A 368 34.16 8.75 41.38
N GLN A 369 32.99 8.22 41.77
CA GLN A 369 32.05 8.92 42.64
C GLN A 369 32.50 8.76 44.09
N ARG A 370 32.25 9.77 44.95
CA ARG A 370 32.46 9.58 46.40
C ARG A 370 31.48 8.54 46.91
N PHE A 371 31.96 7.62 47.74
CA PHE A 371 31.14 6.56 48.30
C PHE A 371 29.95 7.12 49.10
N GLU A 372 30.11 8.31 49.70
CA GLU A 372 29.04 9.08 50.34
C GLU A 372 27.83 9.35 49.43
N ASP A 373 28.07 9.69 48.16
CA ASP A 373 27.01 9.96 47.17
C ASP A 373 26.39 8.65 46.66
N VAL A 374 27.20 7.59 46.58
CA VAL A 374 26.73 6.26 46.18
C VAL A 374 25.82 5.66 47.25
N VAL A 375 26.13 5.87 48.53
CA VAL A 375 25.31 5.39 49.65
C VAL A 375 23.91 6.01 49.65
N ASP A 376 23.75 7.27 49.23
CA ASP A 376 22.44 7.92 49.13
C ASP A 376 21.52 7.30 48.06
N LEU A 377 22.09 6.61 47.08
CA LEU A 377 21.37 5.91 46.01
C LEU A 377 21.09 4.43 46.32
N LEU A 378 21.72 3.88 47.37
CA LEU A 378 21.59 2.48 47.75
C LEU A 378 20.45 2.29 48.75
N GLN A 379 19.35 1.65 48.31
CA GLN A 379 18.28 1.21 49.22
C GLN A 379 18.77 0.03 50.08
N CYS A 380 19.16 0.29 51.34
CA CYS A 380 19.57 -0.77 52.25
C CYS A 380 19.13 -0.52 53.70
N ARG A 381 19.24 -1.57 54.54
CA ARG A 381 18.77 -1.58 55.93
C ARG A 381 19.71 -0.91 56.95
N TRP A 382 20.94 -0.59 56.54
CA TRP A 382 21.95 0.02 57.42
C TRP A 382 21.98 1.54 57.22
N SER A 383 22.25 2.30 58.30
CA SER A 383 22.30 3.76 58.21
C SER A 383 23.52 4.24 57.41
N LYS A 384 23.39 5.42 56.77
CA LYS A 384 24.48 6.07 56.00
C LYS A 384 25.79 6.10 56.78
N LYS A 385 25.76 6.58 58.03
CA LYS A 385 26.93 6.62 58.93
C LYS A 385 27.59 5.25 59.12
N ARG A 386 26.81 4.18 59.22
CA ARG A 386 27.33 2.82 59.44
C ARG A 386 27.98 2.23 58.19
N LEU A 387 27.52 2.63 57.00
CA LEU A 387 28.12 2.24 55.72
C LEU A 387 29.44 2.97 55.45
N LEU A 388 29.50 4.27 55.75
CA LEU A 388 30.71 5.09 55.60
C LEU A 388 31.83 4.59 56.51
N ASN A 389 31.55 4.39 57.80
CA ASN A 389 32.54 3.84 58.73
C ASN A 389 33.03 2.45 58.29
N ALA A 390 32.14 1.61 57.74
CA ALA A 390 32.53 0.28 57.27
C ALA A 390 33.39 0.36 55.98
N ALA A 391 33.17 1.35 55.12
CA ALA A 391 34.01 1.59 53.95
C ALA A 391 35.39 2.14 54.30
N GLU A 392 35.48 3.04 55.29
CA GLU A 392 36.76 3.51 55.85
C GLU A 392 37.58 2.34 56.40
N VAL A 393 36.95 1.45 57.18
CA VAL A 393 37.63 0.24 57.68
C VAL A 393 38.12 -0.66 56.54
N VAL A 394 37.40 -0.76 55.43
CA VAL A 394 37.87 -1.53 54.25
C VAL A 394 39.10 -0.86 53.62
N VAL A 395 39.14 0.47 53.53
CA VAL A 395 40.31 1.21 53.05
C VAL A 395 41.50 1.05 54.00
N ASP A 396 41.30 1.17 55.30
CA ASP A 396 42.37 1.00 56.30
C ASP A 396 43.03 -0.38 56.18
N ARG A 397 42.23 -1.44 56.00
CA ARG A 397 42.76 -2.82 55.83
C ARG A 397 43.48 -3.02 54.50
N LEU A 398 43.05 -2.33 53.45
CA LEU A 398 43.77 -2.32 52.18
C LEU A 398 45.09 -1.55 52.28
N LEU A 399 45.15 -0.45 53.04
CA LEU A 399 46.37 0.32 53.30
C LEU A 399 47.40 -0.47 54.11
N GLU A 400 46.96 -1.20 55.13
CA GLU A 400 47.82 -2.07 55.95
C GLU A 400 48.52 -3.19 55.14
N HIS A 401 47.98 -3.57 53.98
CA HIS A 401 48.56 -4.57 53.08
C HIS A 401 49.62 -4.00 52.10
N GLY A 402 49.86 -2.69 52.08
CA GLY A 402 50.88 -2.00 51.29
C GLY A 402 50.35 -1.31 50.02
N ASN A 403 50.86 -0.09 49.76
CA ASN A 403 50.46 0.72 48.59
C ASN A 403 50.75 -0.04 47.28
N GLY A 404 49.69 -0.46 46.58
CA GLY A 404 49.76 -1.17 45.30
C GLY A 404 49.60 -2.70 45.35
N ALA A 405 49.42 -3.31 46.52
CA ALA A 405 49.14 -4.74 46.63
C ALA A 405 47.66 -5.05 46.31
N GLU A 406 47.41 -5.96 45.37
CA GLU A 406 46.07 -6.40 45.02
C GLU A 406 45.55 -7.46 46.00
N MET A 407 44.39 -7.22 46.61
CA MET A 407 43.73 -8.19 47.49
C MET A 407 42.50 -8.79 46.82
N THR A 408 42.33 -10.11 46.92
CA THR A 408 41.08 -10.75 46.47
C THR A 408 39.91 -10.35 47.38
N ARG A 409 38.67 -10.42 46.87
CA ARG A 409 37.45 -10.18 47.66
C ARG A 409 37.44 -10.92 49.00
N GLN A 410 37.89 -12.18 49.01
CA GLN A 410 37.90 -13.02 50.21
C GLN A 410 38.96 -12.55 51.22
N ALA A 411 40.15 -12.16 50.75
CA ALA A 411 41.20 -11.61 51.62
C ALA A 411 40.78 -10.28 52.27
N VAL A 412 40.15 -9.36 51.51
CA VAL A 412 39.60 -8.11 52.06
C VAL A 412 38.55 -8.40 53.12
N ARG A 413 37.68 -9.37 52.87
CA ARG A 413 36.65 -9.78 53.83
C ARG A 413 37.24 -10.35 55.11
N ASP A 414 38.24 -11.21 55.02
CA ASP A 414 38.83 -11.86 56.19
C ASP A 414 39.65 -10.87 57.03
N ALA A 415 40.34 -9.92 56.39
CA ALA A 415 41.05 -8.82 57.06
C ALA A 415 40.10 -7.85 57.79
N ALA A 416 38.96 -7.52 57.19
CA ALA A 416 37.98 -6.59 57.77
C ALA A 416 37.04 -7.24 58.81
N ARG A 417 36.94 -8.59 58.84
CA ARG A 417 36.06 -9.33 59.77
C ARG A 417 36.36 -9.05 61.25
N GLY A 418 37.62 -8.77 61.59
CA GLY A 418 38.03 -8.44 62.97
C GLY A 418 37.49 -7.09 63.47
N ALA A 419 37.19 -6.16 62.56
CA ALA A 419 36.67 -4.82 62.88
C ALA A 419 35.17 -4.67 62.59
N ILE A 420 34.62 -5.48 61.67
CA ILE A 420 33.20 -5.47 61.30
C ILE A 420 32.57 -6.83 61.62
N GLY A 421 31.88 -6.92 62.75
CA GLY A 421 31.21 -8.16 63.19
C GLY A 421 29.93 -8.51 62.40
N ASP A 422 29.30 -7.54 61.72
CA ASP A 422 28.13 -7.78 60.86
C ASP A 422 28.59 -8.24 59.47
N THR A 423 28.58 -9.54 59.25
CA THR A 423 29.05 -10.18 58.01
C THR A 423 28.25 -9.76 56.78
N GLY A 424 26.98 -9.41 56.94
CA GLY A 424 26.10 -8.92 55.87
C GLY A 424 26.42 -7.48 55.48
N LEU A 425 26.71 -6.62 56.46
CA LEU A 425 27.18 -5.25 56.22
C LEU A 425 28.49 -5.26 55.45
N LEU A 426 29.44 -6.08 55.88
CA LEU A 426 30.76 -6.19 55.26
C LEU A 426 30.65 -6.64 53.78
N ASP A 427 29.84 -7.66 53.49
CA ASP A 427 29.63 -8.12 52.12
C ASP A 427 29.03 -7.06 51.21
N PHE A 428 28.07 -6.32 51.76
CA PHE A 428 27.36 -5.27 51.06
C PHE A 428 28.29 -4.10 50.72
N VAL A 429 29.13 -3.68 51.68
CA VAL A 429 30.13 -2.63 51.46
C VAL A 429 31.20 -3.08 50.46
N ILE A 430 31.78 -4.27 50.60
CA ILE A 430 32.78 -4.79 49.62
C ILE A 430 32.19 -4.90 48.21
N LYS A 431 30.90 -5.22 48.08
CA LYS A 431 30.22 -5.25 46.78
C LYS A 431 30.05 -3.86 46.16
N SER A 432 29.90 -2.82 46.99
CA SER A 432 29.43 -1.50 46.56
C SER A 432 30.52 -0.42 46.55
N VAL A 433 31.64 -0.64 47.25
CA VAL A 433 32.76 0.31 47.37
C VAL A 433 33.72 0.30 46.18
N GLY A 434 33.65 -0.72 45.31
CA GLY A 434 34.49 -0.82 44.12
C GLY A 434 34.25 0.32 43.14
N ASP A 435 35.34 0.93 42.67
CA ASP A 435 35.42 2.08 41.77
C ASP A 435 34.87 3.40 42.34
N THR A 436 34.91 3.56 43.69
CA THR A 436 34.46 4.75 44.42
C THR A 436 35.58 5.39 45.25
N ILE A 437 35.42 6.68 45.58
CA ILE A 437 36.34 7.44 46.43
C ILE A 437 35.88 7.32 47.89
N VAL A 438 36.77 6.88 48.77
CA VAL A 438 36.56 6.80 50.21
C VAL A 438 37.70 7.55 50.89
N GLY A 439 37.40 8.67 51.55
CA GLY A 439 38.42 9.59 52.05
C GLY A 439 39.26 10.17 50.90
N ASN A 440 40.59 10.02 51.01
CA ASN A 440 41.56 10.47 50.00
C ASN A 440 42.04 9.33 49.08
N TYR A 441 41.32 8.19 49.05
CA TYR A 441 41.70 7.03 48.25
C TYR A 441 40.58 6.61 47.31
N ILE A 442 40.98 6.15 46.13
CA ILE A 442 40.10 5.49 45.17
C ILE A 442 40.24 3.99 45.38
N VAL A 443 39.14 3.31 45.71
CA VAL A 443 39.11 1.84 45.79
C VAL A 443 38.82 1.30 44.39
N ARG A 444 39.81 0.68 43.73
CA ARG A 444 39.63 0.07 42.41
C ARG A 444 39.23 -1.40 42.55
N ARG A 445 38.32 -1.85 41.69
CA ARG A 445 37.96 -3.27 41.60
C ARG A 445 38.13 -3.79 40.18
N VAL A 446 39.25 -4.45 39.93
CA VAL A 446 39.62 -4.91 38.59
C VAL A 446 39.51 -6.44 38.53
N PRO A 447 38.87 -7.02 37.50
CA PRO A 447 38.92 -8.44 37.26
C PRO A 447 40.29 -8.84 36.70
N ASP A 448 40.89 -9.86 37.29
CA ASP A 448 42.09 -10.51 36.74
C ASP A 448 41.79 -11.09 35.35
N ALA A 449 42.69 -10.85 34.39
CA ALA A 449 42.44 -11.16 32.98
C ALA A 449 42.39 -12.68 32.69
N GLU A 450 43.05 -13.51 33.52
CA GLU A 450 43.18 -14.95 33.29
C GLU A 450 42.20 -15.75 34.16
N THR A 451 42.05 -15.37 35.42
CA THR A 451 41.24 -16.10 36.41
C THR A 451 39.84 -15.52 36.59
N ARG A 452 39.58 -14.31 36.07
CA ARG A 452 38.32 -13.53 36.26
C ARG A 452 37.97 -13.26 37.73
N VAL A 453 38.89 -13.48 38.66
CA VAL A 453 38.71 -13.17 40.08
C VAL A 453 38.86 -11.65 40.29
N LEU A 454 38.03 -11.06 41.14
CA LEU A 454 38.04 -9.62 41.39
C LEU A 454 39.09 -9.26 42.45
N HIS A 455 40.01 -8.38 42.05
CA HIS A 455 41.08 -7.84 42.89
C HIS A 455 40.76 -6.39 43.27
N PHE A 456 41.10 -6.03 44.51
CA PHE A 456 40.93 -4.71 45.08
C PHE A 456 42.30 -4.06 45.29
N SER A 457 42.44 -2.81 44.88
CA SER A 457 43.63 -1.99 45.08
C SER A 457 43.25 -0.56 45.44
N LEU A 458 44.21 0.19 45.99
CA LEU A 458 44.05 1.61 46.35
C LEU A 458 44.90 2.49 45.44
N GLU A 459 44.33 3.60 45.00
CA GLU A 459 45.02 4.71 44.35
C GLU A 459 44.82 5.97 45.20
N GLU A 460 45.86 6.78 45.41
CA GLU A 460 45.73 8.07 46.09
C GLU A 460 44.98 9.08 45.21
N TYR A 461 44.02 9.78 45.80
CA TYR A 461 43.23 10.82 45.13
C TYR A 461 43.88 12.19 45.39
N GLU A 462 44.49 12.77 44.35
CA GLU A 462 44.94 14.17 44.37
C GLU A 462 43.83 15.10 43.83
N GLU A 463 43.46 16.12 44.62
CA GLU A 463 42.55 17.18 44.14
C GLU A 463 43.27 18.02 43.06
N PRO A 464 42.65 18.27 41.89
CA PRO A 464 43.29 19.04 40.84
C PRO A 464 43.46 20.52 41.25
N ILE A 465 44.71 20.97 41.35
CA ILE A 465 45.10 22.36 41.62
C ILE A 465 44.71 23.24 40.42
N PRO A 466 44.07 24.41 40.63
CA PRO A 466 43.75 25.32 39.53
C PRO A 466 45.00 26.07 39.06
N ALA A 467 45.46 25.79 37.84
CA ALA A 467 46.57 26.51 37.22
C ALA A 467 46.12 27.90 36.69
N PRO A 468 47.02 28.91 36.68
CA PRO A 468 46.68 30.28 36.30
C PRO A 468 46.46 30.45 34.79
N LEU A 469 45.75 31.54 34.48
CA LEU A 469 45.41 32.06 33.17
C LEU A 469 46.63 32.19 32.25
N ASP A 470 46.68 31.38 31.18
CA ASP A 470 47.39 31.72 29.96
C ASP A 470 46.42 31.73 28.79
N VAL A 471 46.49 32.81 28.03
CA VAL A 471 45.58 33.23 26.98
C VAL A 471 45.77 32.34 25.76
N GLU A 472 44.91 31.33 25.62
CA GLU A 472 44.67 30.67 24.33
C GLU A 472 43.20 30.84 23.94
N VAL A 473 43.03 31.60 22.86
CA VAL A 473 41.82 31.93 22.11
C VAL A 473 40.67 30.94 22.34
N GLU A 474 39.59 31.45 22.94
CA GLU A 474 38.28 30.80 22.98
C GLU A 474 37.85 30.38 21.58
N CYS A 475 38.08 29.10 21.23
CA CYS A 475 37.15 28.43 20.34
C CYS A 475 35.96 28.02 21.20
N ALA A 476 34.88 28.79 21.12
CA ALA A 476 33.57 28.44 21.68
C ALA A 476 33.29 26.94 21.48
N PRO A 477 32.69 26.24 22.46
CA PRO A 477 32.36 24.84 22.28
C PRO A 477 31.42 24.77 21.08
N SER A 478 31.91 24.24 19.96
CA SER A 478 31.07 24.01 18.79
C SER A 478 29.90 23.17 19.26
N LEU A 479 28.69 23.76 19.24
CA LEU A 479 27.42 23.05 19.34
C LEU A 479 27.56 21.74 18.56
N PRO A 480 27.06 20.58 19.04
CA PRO A 480 27.14 19.35 18.28
C PRO A 480 26.54 19.66 16.91
N VAL A 481 27.41 19.75 15.89
CA VAL A 481 27.01 20.11 14.54
C VAL A 481 26.03 19.02 14.16
N VAL A 482 24.75 19.36 14.10
CA VAL A 482 23.71 18.39 13.78
C VAL A 482 23.94 18.06 12.32
N ARG A 483 24.67 16.98 12.07
CA ARG A 483 25.01 16.53 10.73
C ARG A 483 23.71 16.21 9.99
N TRP A 484 23.60 16.70 8.76
CA TRP A 484 22.51 16.31 7.87
C TRP A 484 22.53 14.78 7.71
N PRO A 485 21.43 14.07 8.03
CA PRO A 485 21.38 12.62 7.85
C PRO A 485 21.57 12.25 6.38
N SER A 486 22.36 11.22 6.10
CA SER A 486 22.43 10.63 4.75
C SER A 486 21.14 9.90 4.40
N THR A 487 20.87 9.68 3.11
CA THR A 487 19.68 8.94 2.66
C THR A 487 19.57 7.55 3.31
N VAL A 488 20.69 6.85 3.49
CA VAL A 488 20.73 5.54 4.17
C VAL A 488 20.36 5.64 5.64
N GLU A 489 20.78 6.72 6.33
CA GLU A 489 20.40 6.97 7.73
C GLU A 489 18.92 7.30 7.86
N VAL A 490 18.38 8.17 6.99
CA VAL A 490 16.94 8.48 6.94
C VAL A 490 16.12 7.21 6.74
N GLU A 491 16.55 6.32 5.84
CA GLU A 491 15.85 5.07 5.57
C GLU A 491 15.88 4.08 6.74
N ARG A 492 17.02 3.98 7.42
CA ARG A 492 17.14 3.16 8.65
C ARG A 492 16.24 3.73 9.74
N ASP A 493 16.25 5.04 9.92
CA ASP A 493 15.49 5.74 10.94
C ASP A 493 13.97 5.64 10.66
N LEU A 494 13.55 5.77 9.39
CA LEU A 494 12.18 5.52 8.92
C LEU A 494 11.71 4.12 9.25
N ARG A 495 12.54 3.11 8.97
CA ARG A 495 12.22 1.72 9.30
C ARG A 495 12.08 1.50 10.80
N ALA A 496 12.93 2.15 11.59
CA ALA A 496 12.86 2.06 13.05
C ALA A 496 11.57 2.68 13.61
N VAL A 497 11.17 3.86 13.11
CA VAL A 497 9.92 4.51 13.52
C VAL A 497 8.70 3.71 13.09
N TYR A 498 8.68 3.23 11.84
CA TYR A 498 7.60 2.39 11.34
C TYR A 498 7.40 1.13 12.19
N ARG A 499 8.47 0.39 12.50
CA ARG A 499 8.37 -0.80 13.37
C ARG A 499 7.87 -0.46 14.76
N ALA A 500 8.39 0.61 15.37
CA ALA A 500 7.94 1.01 16.69
C ALA A 500 6.48 1.47 16.71
N MET A 501 5.97 2.06 15.63
CA MET A 501 4.55 2.39 15.46
C MET A 501 3.69 1.12 15.39
N VAL A 502 4.09 0.13 14.57
CA VAL A 502 3.39 -1.16 14.48
C VAL A 502 3.37 -1.88 15.83
N GLU A 503 4.49 -1.89 16.56
CA GLU A 503 4.57 -2.47 17.91
C GLU A 503 3.70 -1.73 18.93
N ALA A 504 3.57 -0.40 18.82
CA ALA A 504 2.81 0.40 19.77
C ALA A 504 1.29 0.29 19.57
N CYS A 505 0.82 0.01 18.36
CA CYS A 505 -0.60 -0.09 18.02
C CYS A 505 -0.85 -1.18 16.98
N SER A 506 -0.58 -2.43 17.37
CA SER A 506 -0.57 -3.59 16.47
C SER A 506 -1.94 -3.89 15.85
N GLU A 507 -3.03 -3.73 16.60
CA GLU A 507 -4.38 -4.00 16.10
C GLU A 507 -4.77 -3.02 14.98
N ALA A 508 -4.51 -1.71 15.17
CA ALA A 508 -4.79 -0.71 14.15
C ALA A 508 -3.89 -0.89 12.93
N ALA A 509 -2.61 -1.23 13.13
CA ALA A 509 -1.69 -1.56 12.05
C ALA A 509 -2.18 -2.76 11.24
N GLN A 510 -2.59 -3.84 11.90
CA GLN A 510 -3.11 -5.03 11.24
C GLN A 510 -4.40 -4.73 10.47
N THR A 511 -5.31 -3.96 11.06
CA THR A 511 -6.55 -3.52 10.39
C THR A 511 -6.27 -2.76 9.09
N VAL A 512 -5.25 -1.91 9.06
CA VAL A 512 -4.84 -1.19 7.85
C VAL A 512 -4.21 -2.15 6.83
N LEU A 513 -3.40 -3.11 7.28
CA LEU A 513 -2.75 -4.09 6.40
C LEU A 513 -3.75 -5.09 5.79
N ASP A 514 -4.84 -5.40 6.50
CA ASP A 514 -5.93 -6.24 6.00
C ASP A 514 -6.76 -5.54 4.91
N CYS A 515 -6.68 -4.21 4.81
CA CYS A 515 -7.30 -3.41 3.75
C CYS A 515 -6.41 -3.35 2.50
N LYS A 516 -6.31 -4.47 1.78
CA LYS A 516 -5.47 -4.62 0.60
C LYS A 516 -6.21 -4.54 -0.75
N HIS A 517 -7.54 -4.57 -0.77
CA HIS A 517 -8.32 -4.54 -2.02
C HIS A 517 -8.77 -3.13 -2.39
N TRP A 518 -8.29 -2.66 -3.53
CA TRP A 518 -8.60 -1.34 -4.07
C TRP A 518 -9.29 -1.47 -5.41
N VAL A 519 -10.17 -0.51 -5.74
CA VAL A 519 -10.88 -0.47 -7.01
C VAL A 519 -10.90 0.95 -7.54
N LYS A 520 -10.74 1.13 -8.84
CA LYS A 520 -11.07 2.37 -9.54
C LYS A 520 -12.27 2.13 -10.43
N TRP A 521 -13.24 3.04 -10.35
CA TRP A 521 -14.42 3.06 -11.19
C TRP A 521 -14.27 4.17 -12.22
N TRP A 522 -14.48 3.85 -13.50
CA TRP A 522 -14.50 4.85 -14.58
C TRP A 522 -15.93 5.31 -14.88
N GLY A 523 -16.92 4.46 -14.64
CA GLY A 523 -18.33 4.77 -14.86
C GLY A 523 -18.69 4.95 -16.34
N LEU A 524 -19.95 5.34 -16.60
CA LEU A 524 -20.40 5.83 -17.90
C LEU A 524 -20.35 7.36 -17.90
N GLY A 525 -19.49 7.93 -18.73
CA GLY A 525 -19.48 9.37 -19.00
C GLY A 525 -20.49 9.74 -20.09
N ASP A 526 -21.23 10.83 -19.86
CA ASP A 526 -22.00 11.49 -20.90
C ASP A 526 -21.04 12.36 -21.71
N GLU A 527 -20.64 11.85 -22.87
CA GLU A 527 -19.79 12.60 -23.79
C GLU A 527 -20.65 13.52 -24.65
N SER A 528 -20.09 14.66 -25.06
CA SER A 528 -20.71 15.51 -26.07
C SER A 528 -20.50 14.89 -27.47
N ASP A 529 -21.07 13.71 -27.69
CA ASP A 529 -21.10 13.02 -28.98
C ASP A 529 -22.53 12.59 -29.37
N ASP A 530 -22.72 12.26 -30.66
CA ASP A 530 -24.02 11.85 -31.19
C ASP A 530 -24.35 10.37 -30.86
N GLN A 531 -24.00 9.92 -29.65
CA GLN A 531 -24.15 8.54 -29.19
C GLN A 531 -24.86 8.49 -27.83
N LEU A 532 -25.81 7.56 -27.71
CA LEU A 532 -26.49 7.22 -26.48
C LEU A 532 -25.87 5.97 -25.86
N ARG A 533 -25.75 5.96 -24.54
CA ARG A 533 -25.15 4.85 -23.79
C ARG A 533 -26.12 4.37 -22.75
N PHE A 534 -26.39 3.08 -22.70
CA PHE A 534 -27.34 2.51 -21.77
C PHE A 534 -26.72 1.36 -20.99
N PHE A 535 -27.19 1.17 -19.75
CA PHE A 535 -26.97 -0.07 -19.01
C PHE A 535 -28.12 -1.03 -19.34
N VAL A 536 -27.81 -2.11 -20.03
CA VAL A 536 -28.79 -3.13 -20.40
C VAL A 536 -28.74 -4.27 -19.39
N GLU A 537 -29.81 -4.41 -18.62
CA GLU A 537 -29.96 -5.46 -17.61
C GLU A 537 -30.87 -6.57 -18.14
N TRP A 538 -30.41 -7.81 -18.09
CA TRP A 538 -31.27 -8.94 -18.42
C TRP A 538 -32.33 -9.12 -17.33
N GLN A 539 -33.58 -9.22 -17.77
CA GLN A 539 -34.72 -9.54 -16.93
C GLN A 539 -35.07 -11.02 -17.10
N PRO A 540 -34.74 -11.87 -16.10
CA PRO A 540 -35.03 -13.29 -16.15
C PRO A 540 -36.54 -13.57 -16.09
N GLN A 541 -36.95 -14.68 -16.71
CA GLN A 541 -38.27 -15.29 -16.55
C GLN A 541 -38.49 -15.73 -15.08
N PRO A 542 -39.73 -15.94 -14.63
CA PRO A 542 -40.01 -16.29 -13.24
C PRO A 542 -39.28 -17.54 -12.73
N TRP A 543 -39.08 -18.54 -13.60
CA TRP A 543 -38.37 -19.76 -13.23
C TRP A 543 -36.84 -19.54 -13.20
N GLU A 544 -36.27 -18.80 -14.14
CA GLU A 544 -34.85 -18.42 -14.15
C GLU A 544 -34.52 -17.59 -12.90
N SER A 545 -35.40 -16.65 -12.55
CA SER A 545 -35.27 -15.82 -11.35
C SER A 545 -35.28 -16.65 -10.06
N ALA A 546 -35.94 -17.80 -10.03
CA ALA A 546 -35.97 -18.67 -8.86
C ALA A 546 -34.64 -19.42 -8.65
N GLU A 547 -33.88 -19.64 -9.73
CA GLU A 547 -32.56 -20.30 -9.68
C GLU A 547 -31.40 -19.33 -9.41
N LEU A 548 -31.62 -18.03 -9.61
CA LEU A 548 -30.65 -16.97 -9.34
C LEU A 548 -30.67 -16.58 -7.87
N ILE A 549 -29.84 -17.27 -7.08
CA ILE A 549 -29.68 -17.03 -5.64
C ILE A 549 -28.72 -15.85 -5.35
N ARG A 550 -27.85 -15.51 -6.32
CA ARG A 550 -26.88 -14.42 -6.20
C ARG A 550 -27.51 -13.08 -6.66
N PRO A 551 -27.00 -11.94 -6.16
CA PRO A 551 -27.42 -10.63 -6.67
C PRO A 551 -27.21 -10.53 -8.18
N MET A 552 -28.12 -9.83 -8.87
CA MET A 552 -27.99 -9.57 -10.30
C MET A 552 -26.71 -8.78 -10.59
N PRO A 553 -25.89 -9.22 -11.56
CA PRO A 553 -24.71 -8.47 -11.98
C PRO A 553 -25.04 -7.12 -12.59
N PRO A 554 -24.07 -6.20 -12.63
CA PRO A 554 -24.22 -4.93 -13.33
C PRO A 554 -24.59 -5.12 -14.81
N GLY A 555 -25.54 -4.33 -15.33
CA GLY A 555 -25.96 -4.38 -16.73
C GLY A 555 -24.84 -4.16 -17.74
N GLU A 556 -25.01 -4.65 -18.97
CA GLU A 556 -24.05 -4.50 -20.06
C GLU A 556 -24.11 -3.09 -20.66
N ILE A 557 -22.97 -2.54 -21.11
CA ILE A 557 -22.98 -1.22 -21.75
C ILE A 557 -23.33 -1.39 -23.23
N VAL A 558 -24.43 -0.78 -23.65
CA VAL A 558 -24.84 -0.73 -25.05
C VAL A 558 -24.77 0.71 -25.53
N VAL A 559 -24.15 0.90 -26.70
CA VAL A 559 -23.94 2.23 -27.30
C VAL A 559 -24.64 2.23 -28.64
N VAL A 560 -25.52 3.21 -28.86
CA VAL A 560 -26.29 3.36 -30.10
C VAL A 560 -26.27 4.81 -30.58
N PRO A 561 -26.43 5.10 -31.87
CA PRO A 561 -26.55 6.48 -32.36
C PRO A 561 -27.72 7.24 -31.72
N LEU A 562 -27.63 8.57 -31.65
CA LEU A 562 -28.68 9.44 -31.08
C LEU A 562 -30.08 9.26 -31.72
N HIS A 563 -30.10 8.86 -32.99
CA HIS A 563 -31.31 8.64 -33.78
C HIS A 563 -31.75 7.16 -33.82
N ALA A 564 -31.12 6.30 -33.02
CA ALA A 564 -31.47 4.88 -32.97
C ALA A 564 -32.93 4.70 -32.51
N SER A 565 -33.61 3.78 -33.18
CA SER A 565 -34.93 3.27 -32.81
C SER A 565 -34.83 2.29 -31.65
N MET A 566 -35.94 2.10 -30.93
CA MET A 566 -36.03 1.06 -29.89
C MET A 566 -35.74 -0.34 -30.43
N GLY A 567 -36.08 -0.61 -31.69
CA GLY A 567 -35.76 -1.88 -32.35
C GLY A 567 -34.27 -2.09 -32.59
N GLU A 568 -33.54 -1.05 -32.98
CA GLU A 568 -32.08 -1.12 -33.10
C GLU A 568 -31.43 -1.32 -31.73
N LEU A 569 -31.93 -0.65 -30.69
CA LEU A 569 -31.45 -0.87 -29.33
C LEU A 569 -31.68 -2.30 -28.83
N LEU A 570 -32.82 -2.91 -29.15
CA LEU A 570 -33.11 -4.30 -28.82
C LEU A 570 -32.11 -5.25 -29.51
N VAL A 571 -31.84 -5.04 -30.80
CA VAL A 571 -30.87 -5.85 -31.56
C VAL A 571 -29.45 -5.67 -31.03
N GLU A 572 -29.04 -4.44 -30.75
CA GLU A 572 -27.72 -4.17 -30.17
C GLU A 572 -27.58 -4.72 -28.75
N SER A 573 -28.68 -4.78 -27.99
CA SER A 573 -28.74 -5.42 -26.68
C SER A 573 -28.52 -6.93 -26.76
N GLU A 574 -29.22 -7.59 -27.69
CA GLU A 574 -29.03 -9.01 -27.98
C GLU A 574 -27.58 -9.32 -28.34
N HIS A 575 -27.04 -8.59 -29.32
CA HIS A 575 -25.68 -8.77 -29.80
C HIS A 575 -24.65 -8.52 -28.70
N ALA A 576 -24.82 -7.47 -27.89
CA ALA A 576 -23.91 -7.17 -26.78
C ALA A 576 -23.88 -8.30 -25.73
N LEU A 577 -25.03 -8.86 -25.37
CA LEU A 577 -25.12 -9.96 -24.41
C LEU A 577 -24.52 -11.26 -24.97
N GLN A 578 -24.91 -11.64 -26.19
CA GLN A 578 -24.39 -12.82 -26.90
C GLN A 578 -22.88 -12.76 -27.08
N ASP A 579 -22.34 -11.58 -27.43
CA ASP A 579 -20.92 -11.39 -27.65
C ASP A 579 -20.12 -11.42 -26.34
N THR A 580 -20.69 -10.87 -25.26
CA THR A 580 -19.92 -10.64 -24.04
C THR A 580 -19.89 -11.87 -23.13
N TYR A 581 -20.99 -12.60 -22.97
CA TYR A 581 -21.16 -13.56 -21.88
C TYR A 581 -21.45 -14.98 -22.33
N CYS A 582 -20.91 -15.98 -21.63
CA CYS A 582 -21.11 -17.39 -21.95
C CYS A 582 -22.58 -17.82 -21.82
N ILE A 583 -23.27 -17.40 -20.76
CA ILE A 583 -24.69 -17.73 -20.50
C ILE A 583 -25.65 -17.26 -21.61
N PHE A 584 -25.28 -16.23 -22.38
CA PHE A 584 -26.17 -15.64 -23.39
C PHE A 584 -25.82 -16.07 -24.81
N GLU A 585 -25.10 -17.19 -25.01
CA GLU A 585 -24.64 -17.62 -26.34
C GLU A 585 -25.78 -17.77 -27.37
N GLU A 586 -26.94 -18.30 -26.95
CA GLU A 586 -28.12 -18.47 -27.80
C GLU A 586 -29.26 -17.50 -27.44
N PHE A 587 -28.96 -16.43 -26.70
CA PHE A 587 -29.98 -15.51 -26.20
C PHE A 587 -30.68 -14.75 -27.33
N GLN A 588 -32.01 -14.71 -27.33
CA GLN A 588 -32.83 -13.97 -28.28
C GLN A 588 -33.67 -12.94 -27.53
N ALA A 589 -33.45 -11.67 -27.84
CA ALA A 589 -34.12 -10.56 -27.18
C ALA A 589 -35.52 -10.33 -27.79
N GLU A 590 -36.55 -10.28 -26.93
CA GLU A 590 -37.94 -10.17 -27.35
C GLU A 590 -38.50 -8.76 -27.14
N ALA A 591 -38.18 -8.15 -26.00
CA ALA A 591 -38.70 -6.83 -25.66
C ALA A 591 -37.75 -6.04 -24.75
N LEU A 592 -37.85 -4.71 -24.87
CA LEU A 592 -37.27 -3.75 -23.94
C LEU A 592 -38.32 -3.29 -22.94
N HIS A 593 -37.91 -3.13 -21.70
CA HIS A 593 -38.70 -2.56 -20.61
C HIS A 593 -37.99 -1.33 -20.04
N GLY A 594 -38.78 -0.39 -19.52
CA GLY A 594 -38.27 0.90 -19.01
C GLY A 594 -38.30 2.04 -20.05
N ILE A 595 -38.74 1.76 -21.28
CA ILE A 595 -38.92 2.76 -22.36
C ILE A 595 -40.35 2.63 -22.91
N ALA A 596 -41.00 3.76 -23.21
CA ALA A 596 -42.33 3.78 -23.81
C ALA A 596 -42.28 3.93 -25.34
N GLY A 597 -43.24 3.36 -26.06
CA GLY A 597 -43.41 3.54 -27.51
C GLY A 597 -43.26 2.25 -28.31
N GLU A 598 -43.27 2.37 -29.63
CA GLU A 598 -43.16 1.25 -30.56
C GLU A 598 -41.72 1.02 -31.04
N LYS A 599 -41.46 -0.16 -31.62
CA LYS A 599 -40.14 -0.59 -32.10
C LYS A 599 -39.46 0.45 -33.02
N TRP A 600 -40.24 1.16 -33.83
CA TRP A 600 -39.74 2.11 -34.83
C TRP A 600 -39.49 3.51 -34.26
N ASP A 601 -40.02 3.80 -33.07
CA ASP A 601 -39.85 5.12 -32.46
C ASP A 601 -38.40 5.29 -31.98
N PRO A 602 -37.81 6.50 -32.15
CA PRO A 602 -36.52 6.83 -31.57
C PRO A 602 -36.50 6.60 -30.06
N VAL A 603 -35.41 6.05 -29.55
CA VAL A 603 -35.24 5.76 -28.11
C VAL A 603 -35.51 6.99 -27.24
N MET A 604 -35.08 8.17 -27.70
CA MET A 604 -35.28 9.45 -27.02
C MET A 604 -36.76 9.85 -26.87
N LEU A 605 -37.64 9.46 -27.81
CA LEU A 605 -39.07 9.74 -27.70
C LEU A 605 -39.75 8.88 -26.63
N GLY A 606 -39.14 7.72 -26.33
CA GLY A 606 -39.63 6.82 -25.30
C GLY A 606 -39.26 7.20 -23.87
N GLY A 607 -38.61 8.35 -23.69
CA GLY A 607 -38.26 8.90 -22.39
C GLY A 607 -36.96 8.36 -21.78
N ALA A 608 -36.16 7.63 -22.56
CA ALA A 608 -34.84 7.16 -22.12
C ALA A 608 -33.77 8.24 -22.38
N GLU A 609 -32.91 8.48 -21.40
CA GLU A 609 -31.74 9.35 -21.50
C GLU A 609 -30.45 8.53 -21.49
N SER A 610 -29.37 9.07 -22.07
CA SER A 610 -28.04 8.47 -21.96
C SER A 610 -27.65 8.29 -20.49
N GLY A 611 -27.20 7.10 -20.13
CA GLY A 611 -26.89 6.66 -18.77
C GLY A 611 -28.04 5.90 -18.07
N ASP A 612 -29.22 5.81 -18.68
CA ASP A 612 -30.33 5.05 -18.11
C ASP A 612 -30.10 3.53 -18.16
N THR A 613 -30.76 2.86 -17.22
CA THR A 613 -30.84 1.40 -17.18
C THR A 613 -32.09 0.94 -17.91
N ILE A 614 -31.92 0.05 -18.87
CA ILE A 614 -32.98 -0.53 -19.69
C ILE A 614 -32.99 -2.03 -19.45
N SER A 615 -34.16 -2.60 -19.19
CA SER A 615 -34.28 -4.04 -19.00
C SER A 615 -34.58 -4.72 -20.33
N VAL A 616 -33.92 -5.84 -20.61
CA VAL A 616 -34.17 -6.68 -21.79
C VAL A 616 -34.66 -8.05 -21.34
N CYS A 617 -35.79 -8.50 -21.89
CA CYS A 617 -36.26 -9.86 -21.69
C CYS A 617 -36.16 -10.64 -22.99
N GLY A 618 -36.04 -11.96 -22.87
CA GLY A 618 -35.84 -12.85 -24.00
C GLY A 618 -35.80 -14.30 -23.56
N ASN A 619 -35.40 -15.16 -24.49
CA ASN A 619 -35.24 -16.60 -24.29
C ASN A 619 -33.81 -17.03 -24.65
N GLY A 620 -33.39 -18.23 -24.25
CA GLY A 620 -32.09 -18.79 -24.65
C GLY A 620 -30.91 -18.43 -23.73
N ALA A 621 -31.18 -18.00 -22.48
CA ALA A 621 -30.15 -17.97 -21.44
C ALA A 621 -29.87 -19.40 -20.96
N ASP A 622 -28.62 -19.84 -21.06
CA ASP A 622 -28.18 -21.17 -20.61
C ASP A 622 -28.03 -21.21 -19.09
N MET A 623 -29.07 -21.67 -18.39
CA MET A 623 -29.07 -21.81 -16.93
C MET A 623 -28.28 -23.02 -16.44
N GLU A 624 -27.95 -23.97 -17.33
CA GLU A 624 -27.27 -25.23 -17.01
C GLU A 624 -25.73 -25.10 -17.10
N THR A 625 -25.23 -24.07 -17.78
CA THR A 625 -23.80 -23.83 -17.94
C THR A 625 -23.04 -23.67 -16.62
N GLU A 626 -21.89 -24.36 -16.52
CA GLU A 626 -20.94 -24.16 -15.42
C GLU A 626 -20.29 -22.77 -15.44
N LEU A 627 -20.33 -22.09 -16.59
CA LEU A 627 -19.75 -20.76 -16.82
C LEU A 627 -20.77 -19.64 -16.64
N ARG A 628 -21.73 -19.82 -15.72
CA ARG A 628 -22.74 -18.81 -15.45
C ARG A 628 -22.14 -17.56 -14.81
N CYS A 629 -21.53 -17.72 -13.64
CA CYS A 629 -20.93 -16.61 -12.87
C CYS A 629 -19.45 -16.88 -12.53
N GLN A 630 -18.67 -15.82 -12.29
CA GLN A 630 -17.24 -15.90 -11.96
C GLN A 630 -16.92 -16.74 -10.71
N GLY A 631 -17.85 -16.82 -9.76
CA GLY A 631 -17.73 -17.68 -8.58
C GLY A 631 -18.03 -19.16 -8.85
N GLY A 632 -18.32 -19.54 -10.10
CA GLY A 632 -18.75 -20.88 -10.49
C GLY A 632 -20.12 -21.27 -9.91
N LEU A 633 -20.55 -22.51 -10.17
CA LEU A 633 -21.75 -23.12 -9.59
C LEU A 633 -21.55 -23.57 -8.14
N ASN A 634 -20.31 -23.75 -7.72
CA ASN A 634 -19.98 -24.20 -6.37
C ASN A 634 -20.51 -23.20 -5.34
N LEU A 635 -21.52 -23.61 -4.58
CA LEU A 635 -22.06 -22.93 -3.42
C LEU A 635 -21.18 -23.22 -2.19
N TRP A 636 -19.87 -23.12 -2.33
CA TRP A 636 -19.01 -23.08 -1.16
C TRP A 636 -19.41 -21.90 -0.29
N GLU A 637 -20.05 -22.23 0.82
CA GLU A 637 -20.64 -21.25 1.71
C GLU A 637 -19.54 -20.73 2.64
N VAL A 638 -19.24 -19.43 2.57
CA VAL A 638 -18.36 -18.79 3.54
C VAL A 638 -19.22 -18.19 4.65
N ARG A 639 -18.95 -18.56 5.89
CA ARG A 639 -19.62 -17.98 7.06
C ARG A 639 -18.61 -17.80 8.19
N CYS A 640 -17.69 -16.87 7.99
CA CYS A 640 -16.64 -16.62 8.96
C CYS A 640 -17.15 -15.77 10.14
N VAL A 641 -16.54 -15.94 11.33
CA VAL A 641 -16.88 -15.17 12.54
C VAL A 641 -16.59 -13.67 12.40
N CYS A 642 -15.74 -13.28 11.44
CA CYS A 642 -15.54 -11.87 11.09
C CYS A 642 -16.72 -11.27 10.29
N GLY A 643 -17.68 -12.08 9.86
CA GLY A 643 -18.84 -11.65 9.06
C GLY A 643 -18.64 -11.75 7.54
N THR A 644 -17.51 -12.28 7.08
CA THR A 644 -17.24 -12.48 5.66
C THR A 644 -18.09 -13.62 5.11
N GLN A 645 -18.74 -13.35 3.96
CA GLN A 645 -19.71 -14.22 3.29
C GLN A 645 -19.28 -14.70 1.89
N ASP A 646 -18.11 -14.26 1.42
CA ASP A 646 -17.54 -14.66 0.14
C ASP A 646 -16.01 -14.65 0.26
N ASP A 647 -15.32 -15.35 -0.63
CA ASP A 647 -13.86 -15.41 -0.64
C ASP A 647 -13.25 -14.03 -0.92
N ASP A 648 -12.48 -13.52 0.04
CA ASP A 648 -11.74 -12.25 -0.05
C ASP A 648 -10.25 -12.45 -0.36
N GLY A 649 -9.85 -13.65 -0.81
CA GLY A 649 -8.47 -14.00 -1.16
C GLY A 649 -7.56 -14.23 0.04
N GLU A 650 -8.13 -14.33 1.25
CA GLU A 650 -7.42 -14.76 2.45
C GLU A 650 -7.41 -16.28 2.58
N ARG A 651 -6.52 -16.80 3.42
CA ARG A 651 -6.41 -18.25 3.62
C ARG A 651 -7.66 -18.78 4.35
N MET A 652 -8.29 -19.79 3.76
CA MET A 652 -9.54 -20.37 4.25
C MET A 652 -9.39 -21.86 4.57
N VAL A 653 -10.28 -22.37 5.43
CA VAL A 653 -10.47 -23.78 5.77
C VAL A 653 -11.96 -24.12 5.81
N ALA A 654 -12.34 -25.27 5.26
CA ALA A 654 -13.70 -25.80 5.33
C ALA A 654 -13.87 -26.66 6.60
N CYS A 655 -15.01 -26.50 7.28
CA CYS A 655 -15.40 -27.39 8.38
C CYS A 655 -15.73 -28.79 7.84
N ASP A 656 -15.12 -29.85 8.38
CA ASP A 656 -15.35 -31.23 7.93
C ASP A 656 -16.78 -31.75 8.23
N ALA A 657 -17.51 -31.07 9.11
CA ALA A 657 -18.88 -31.46 9.48
C ALA A 657 -19.96 -30.74 8.65
N CYS A 658 -19.79 -29.45 8.36
CA CYS A 658 -20.81 -28.65 7.66
C CYS A 658 -20.37 -28.10 6.30
N ASN A 659 -19.12 -28.34 5.89
CA ASN A 659 -18.50 -27.83 4.65
C ASN A 659 -18.49 -26.31 4.50
N VAL A 660 -18.84 -25.56 5.56
CA VAL A 660 -18.77 -24.10 5.59
C VAL A 660 -17.33 -23.64 5.75
N TRP A 661 -16.95 -22.63 4.96
CA TRP A 661 -15.60 -22.07 4.91
C TRP A 661 -15.42 -20.92 5.89
N HIS A 662 -14.23 -20.87 6.50
CA HIS A 662 -13.83 -19.88 7.48
C HIS A 662 -12.37 -19.45 7.22
N HIS A 663 -12.04 -18.18 7.47
CA HIS A 663 -10.64 -17.76 7.50
C HIS A 663 -9.85 -18.53 8.56
N THR A 664 -8.69 -19.06 8.21
CA THR A 664 -7.81 -19.79 9.14
C THR A 664 -7.47 -18.92 10.35
N ARG A 665 -7.12 -17.66 10.10
CA ARG A 665 -6.77 -16.69 11.14
C ARG A 665 -7.92 -16.41 12.12
N CYS A 666 -9.16 -16.34 11.63
CA CYS A 666 -10.34 -16.10 12.48
C CYS A 666 -10.72 -17.29 13.36
N VAL A 667 -10.27 -18.49 13.01
CA VAL A 667 -10.48 -19.72 13.78
C VAL A 667 -9.24 -20.15 14.56
N GLY A 668 -8.23 -19.26 14.66
CA GLY A 668 -7.04 -19.47 15.47
C GLY A 668 -5.93 -20.30 14.83
N ILE A 669 -5.97 -20.49 13.51
CA ILE A 669 -4.91 -21.17 12.73
C ILE A 669 -4.05 -20.08 12.07
N ALA A 670 -2.81 -19.93 12.52
CA ALA A 670 -1.90 -18.92 11.95
C ALA A 670 -1.50 -19.26 10.51
N ASP A 671 -1.11 -18.27 9.71
CA ASP A 671 -0.71 -18.47 8.31
C ASP A 671 0.53 -19.37 8.17
N SER A 672 1.40 -19.39 9.18
CA SER A 672 2.57 -20.28 9.26
C SER A 672 2.22 -21.71 9.70
N GLU A 673 1.02 -21.95 10.22
CA GLU A 673 0.60 -23.24 10.76
C GLU A 673 -0.13 -24.07 9.70
N PRO A 674 0.13 -25.38 9.61
CA PRO A 674 -0.64 -26.27 8.73
C PRO A 674 -2.08 -26.36 9.23
N VAL A 675 -3.02 -26.51 8.29
CA VAL A 675 -4.42 -26.78 8.65
C VAL A 675 -4.49 -28.19 9.30
N PRO A 676 -5.17 -28.36 10.44
CA PRO A 676 -5.36 -29.67 11.05
C PRO A 676 -6.01 -30.67 10.08
N PRO A 677 -5.69 -31.97 10.14
CA PRO A 677 -6.32 -32.99 9.29
C PRO A 677 -7.84 -33.10 9.49
N LEU A 678 -8.33 -32.71 10.66
CA LEU A 678 -9.75 -32.58 10.98
C LEU A 678 -9.98 -31.21 11.63
N PHE A 679 -10.82 -30.40 11.01
CA PHE A 679 -11.22 -29.09 11.48
C PHE A 679 -12.75 -29.03 11.64
N LEU A 680 -13.19 -28.70 12.86
CA LEU A 680 -14.58 -28.41 13.17
C LEU A 680 -14.73 -26.93 13.51
N CYS A 681 -15.70 -26.26 12.88
CA CYS A 681 -16.02 -24.88 13.23
C CYS A 681 -16.60 -24.79 14.65
N VAL A 682 -16.62 -23.58 15.23
CA VAL A 682 -17.10 -23.33 16.60
C VAL A 682 -18.50 -23.90 16.84
N LEU A 683 -19.38 -23.85 15.84
CA LEU A 683 -20.74 -24.39 15.92
C LEU A 683 -20.76 -25.92 15.95
N CYS A 684 -20.05 -26.57 15.02
CA CYS A 684 -20.00 -28.03 14.94
C CYS A 684 -19.23 -28.65 16.11
N GLY A 685 -18.11 -28.04 16.51
CA GLY A 685 -17.36 -28.45 17.69
C GLY A 685 -18.16 -28.28 18.97
N GLY A 686 -18.87 -27.15 19.12
CA GLY A 686 -19.77 -26.92 20.26
C GLY A 686 -20.90 -27.95 20.35
N ALA A 687 -21.54 -28.28 19.22
CA ALA A 687 -22.58 -29.30 19.15
C ALA A 687 -22.05 -30.70 19.55
N LEU A 688 -20.85 -31.06 19.10
CA LEU A 688 -20.21 -32.33 19.46
C LEU A 688 -19.92 -32.42 20.97
N MET A 689 -19.38 -31.35 21.55
CA MET A 689 -19.08 -31.28 22.99
C MET A 689 -20.36 -31.32 23.85
N ALA A 690 -21.43 -30.65 23.41
CA ALA A 690 -22.73 -30.69 24.07
C ALA A 690 -23.37 -32.10 24.01
N ALA A 691 -23.24 -32.80 22.88
CA ALA A 691 -23.74 -34.16 22.73
C ALA A 691 -22.98 -35.18 23.60
N GLY A 692 -21.68 -34.97 23.83
CA GLY A 692 -20.86 -35.82 24.71
C GLY A 692 -21.24 -35.74 26.20
N GLN A 693 -21.70 -34.58 26.67
CA GLN A 693 -22.10 -34.39 28.08
C GLN A 693 -23.46 -34.99 28.42
N ILE A 694 -24.33 -35.24 27.43
CA ILE A 694 -25.65 -35.86 27.65
C ILE A 694 -25.54 -37.38 27.78
N ASN A 695 -24.46 -37.98 27.26
CA ASN A 695 -24.20 -39.42 27.29
C ASN A 695 -23.17 -39.84 28.37
N SER A 696 -22.83 -38.96 29.32
CA SER A 696 -21.88 -39.22 30.42
C SER A 696 -22.57 -39.43 31.76
#